data_AF-A0A914M060-F1
#
_entry.id   AF-A0A914M060-F1
#
_cell.length_a   1.000
_cell.length_b   1.000
_cell.length_c   1.000
_cell.angle_alpha   90.00
_cell.angle_beta   90.00
_cell.angle_gamma   90.00
#
_symmetry.space_group_name_H-M   'P 1'
#
loop_
_entity.id
_entity.type
_entity.pdbx_description
1 polymer ?
#
loop_
_entity_poly.entity_id
_entity_poly.type
_entity_poly.pdbx_seq_one_letter_code
_entity_poly.pdbx_strand_id
1 'polypeptide(L)'
;MLQQLFVQKQHRRRASFALCNILLVLVSPPNWWKVEVQDRQGFVPAAYVKYIEPGSQHHHQATAGQPVNTINAKQSQIEDQYQRLMVLGDQRKRKLEEACKAYQLLREANDLAEWIKSRETVASQQEIGQDLEHVEVLQTKFNDFKCDLKANEVRLQEMNQIATRLSQTGQTETAVRIRQQIDDLNARWKALEQKAEQRGQQLESAHEVQRFHKDVEETRDWIQEKNEALDTEDFGRDLRSVQALQRKHEGVERDLAALGDKIRALDEKANRLRQTHPEAAEQIYDLQRQLNDQWTTLTQKANRRKDKLLDNYDYQRFLSDYRDLIQWIDGMVNLVSSDELANDVTGAEALLERHQDYRTEIDARAATFHSFEQFGNQLIRSGHYAAEDVRQRMDDVNEARKRLEDAWVQRRKILDQCLELQLFYRDCEQCDTWMSAREAFLAQEDPTGDNVESLIKKHEDFDKAIASQQEKLNNLDQLAKQLVASEHYAKPAINTKREQIFDRWDRLKERLIEKRSQLGESQTLQQFSRDADEVENWISEKFQVAQEADYRDPTNIQQKHQKQQAFEAELSANADRIATIISAGQNLISAAKCGGGEDAVSQRLNALNDQWELLVKTSTEKSARLKEANKQKTFMAAVKDLEFWLGEVETLLSSEDTGRDLASIENLLKKHQLLEADINAHADRVADVNGQAEALMEADQFDRDSIDTRRQGITGRDYR
;
A
#
# COMPACT_ATOMS: atom_id res chain seq x y z
N MET A 1 -144.81 -100.83 -31.85
CA MET A 1 -145.58 -101.93 -32.48
C MET A 1 -144.66 -103.13 -32.65
N LEU A 2 -145.07 -104.26 -32.09
CA LEU A 2 -144.74 -105.65 -32.50
C LEU A 2 -143.27 -106.14 -32.45
N GLN A 3 -142.98 -106.80 -31.33
CA GLN A 3 -142.53 -108.19 -31.15
C GLN A 3 -142.00 -109.06 -32.32
N GLN A 4 -141.05 -109.91 -31.90
CA GLN A 4 -140.64 -111.27 -32.34
C GLN A 4 -139.55 -111.36 -33.42
N LEU A 5 -138.31 -111.72 -33.03
CA LEU A 5 -137.75 -113.06 -32.77
C LEU A 5 -137.53 -113.90 -34.04
N PHE A 6 -136.25 -114.12 -34.39
CA PHE A 6 -135.75 -115.47 -34.64
C PHE A 6 -134.24 -115.56 -34.36
N VAL A 7 -133.85 -116.66 -33.71
CA VAL A 7 -132.49 -117.01 -33.31
C VAL A 7 -131.86 -117.87 -34.40
N GLN A 8 -130.59 -117.60 -34.75
CA GLN A 8 -129.70 -118.61 -35.32
C GLN A 8 -128.26 -118.40 -34.84
N LYS A 9 -127.67 -119.46 -34.27
CA LYS A 9 -126.31 -119.51 -33.72
C LYS A 9 -125.26 -119.44 -34.85
N GLN A 10 -124.24 -118.59 -34.71
CA GLN A 10 -122.93 -118.77 -35.36
C GLN A 10 -121.76 -118.31 -34.46
N HIS A 11 -120.59 -118.88 -34.72
CA HIS A 11 -119.41 -119.06 -33.86
C HIS A 11 -118.67 -117.79 -33.39
N ARG A 12 -118.13 -117.82 -32.15
CA ARG A 12 -117.39 -116.74 -31.45
C ARG A 12 -115.88 -116.76 -31.77
N ARG A 13 -115.23 -115.60 -31.95
CA ARG A 13 -113.76 -115.44 -32.21
C ARG A 13 -113.12 -114.32 -31.34
N ARG A 14 -111.82 -114.39 -31.04
CA ARG A 14 -111.08 -113.50 -30.09
C ARG A 14 -109.96 -112.70 -30.79
N ALA A 15 -109.62 -111.50 -30.28
CA ALA A 15 -108.51 -110.65 -30.73
C ALA A 15 -107.72 -110.04 -29.54
N SER A 16 -106.52 -109.48 -29.76
CA SER A 16 -105.63 -108.92 -28.72
C SER A 16 -105.07 -107.54 -29.10
N PHE A 17 -104.88 -106.66 -28.09
CA PHE A 17 -104.23 -105.35 -28.21
C PHE A 17 -102.80 -105.39 -27.67
N ALA A 18 -101.93 -104.49 -28.15
CA ALA A 18 -100.48 -104.48 -27.92
C ALA A 18 -99.98 -104.20 -26.48
N LEU A 19 -100.85 -104.29 -25.47
CA LEU A 19 -100.51 -104.35 -24.04
C LEU A 19 -101.43 -105.40 -23.38
N CYS A 20 -101.01 -106.66 -23.48
CA CYS A 20 -101.48 -107.87 -22.78
C CYS A 20 -102.90 -107.89 -22.17
N ASN A 21 -103.95 -107.75 -22.99
CA ASN A 21 -105.32 -108.19 -22.66
C ASN A 21 -106.03 -108.76 -23.91
N ILE A 22 -106.81 -109.85 -23.75
CA ILE A 22 -107.55 -110.54 -24.82
C ILE A 22 -109.00 -110.05 -24.82
N LEU A 23 -109.50 -109.60 -25.97
CA LEU A 23 -110.86 -109.06 -26.14
C LEU A 23 -111.72 -109.98 -27.03
N LEU A 24 -113.04 -110.01 -26.76
CA LEU A 24 -114.02 -110.69 -27.61
C LEU A 24 -114.51 -109.73 -28.70
N VAL A 25 -114.46 -110.16 -29.96
CA VAL A 25 -114.94 -109.37 -31.10
C VAL A 25 -116.38 -109.78 -31.41
N LEU A 26 -117.28 -108.80 -31.51
CA LEU A 26 -118.70 -109.04 -31.74
C LEU A 26 -119.13 -108.82 -33.20
N VAL A 27 -118.61 -107.77 -33.89
CA VAL A 27 -118.87 -107.48 -35.33
C VAL A 27 -117.71 -106.64 -35.92
N SER A 28 -117.36 -106.84 -37.21
CA SER A 28 -116.20 -106.24 -37.90
C SER A 28 -116.55 -105.46 -39.19
N PRO A 29 -116.91 -104.15 -39.10
CA PRO A 29 -116.93 -103.25 -40.26
C PRO A 29 -115.53 -102.65 -40.56
N PRO A 30 -115.28 -102.14 -41.79
CA PRO A 30 -113.93 -101.95 -42.33
C PRO A 30 -113.02 -100.94 -41.59
N ASN A 31 -113.58 -99.96 -40.88
CA ASN A 31 -112.78 -98.89 -40.26
C ASN A 31 -112.76 -98.91 -38.72
N TRP A 32 -113.74 -99.55 -38.05
CA TRP A 32 -113.87 -99.57 -36.59
C TRP A 32 -114.40 -100.91 -36.10
N TRP A 33 -113.75 -101.53 -35.13
CA TRP A 33 -114.14 -102.85 -34.61
C TRP A 33 -114.87 -102.69 -33.28
N LYS A 34 -116.00 -103.39 -33.11
CA LYS A 34 -116.74 -103.41 -31.84
C LYS A 34 -116.21 -104.55 -30.96
N VAL A 35 -115.66 -104.19 -29.80
CA VAL A 35 -115.04 -105.12 -28.85
C VAL A 35 -115.69 -105.03 -27.47
N GLU A 36 -115.71 -106.15 -26.75
CA GLU A 36 -116.29 -106.25 -25.41
C GLU A 36 -115.23 -106.71 -24.39
N VAL A 37 -115.18 -106.00 -23.26
CA VAL A 37 -114.26 -106.26 -22.14
C VAL A 37 -115.04 -106.10 -20.84
N GLN A 38 -115.14 -107.15 -20.02
CA GLN A 38 -115.81 -107.13 -18.71
C GLN A 38 -117.20 -106.44 -18.77
N ASP A 39 -118.04 -106.88 -19.72
CA ASP A 39 -119.42 -106.43 -19.95
C ASP A 39 -119.59 -104.93 -20.30
N ARG A 40 -118.53 -104.26 -20.75
CA ARG A 40 -118.60 -102.93 -21.38
C ARG A 40 -118.23 -103.01 -22.86
N GLN A 41 -119.04 -102.38 -23.72
CA GLN A 41 -118.85 -102.35 -25.17
C GLN A 41 -118.23 -101.03 -25.62
N GLY A 42 -117.22 -101.11 -26.49
CA GLY A 42 -116.55 -99.94 -27.08
C GLY A 42 -116.12 -100.18 -28.53
N PHE A 43 -115.68 -99.12 -29.20
CA PHE A 43 -115.17 -99.17 -30.57
C PHE A 43 -113.69 -98.81 -30.61
N VAL A 44 -112.90 -99.59 -31.37
CA VAL A 44 -111.46 -99.36 -31.57
C VAL A 44 -111.18 -99.23 -33.07
N PRO A 45 -110.35 -98.28 -33.53
CA PRO A 45 -110.00 -98.16 -34.95
C PRO A 45 -109.27 -99.42 -35.44
N ALA A 46 -109.60 -99.89 -36.64
CA ALA A 46 -109.07 -101.14 -37.19
C ALA A 46 -107.54 -101.17 -37.34
N ALA A 47 -106.89 -100.01 -37.48
CA ALA A 47 -105.43 -99.89 -37.62
C ALA A 47 -104.64 -100.35 -36.38
N TYR A 48 -105.28 -100.46 -35.22
CA TYR A 48 -104.62 -100.82 -33.95
C TYR A 48 -104.91 -102.26 -33.48
N VAL A 49 -105.49 -103.11 -34.33
CA VAL A 49 -105.87 -104.50 -33.98
C VAL A 49 -105.40 -105.49 -35.04
N LYS A 50 -104.84 -106.66 -34.64
CA LYS A 50 -104.33 -107.68 -35.56
C LYS A 50 -105.02 -109.03 -35.33
N TYR A 51 -105.43 -109.71 -36.40
CA TYR A 51 -106.13 -111.00 -36.37
C TYR A 51 -105.16 -112.15 -36.06
N ILE A 52 -105.60 -113.16 -35.30
CA ILE A 52 -104.83 -114.38 -35.01
C ILE A 52 -105.67 -115.58 -35.45
N GLU A 53 -105.19 -116.36 -36.43
CA GLU A 53 -105.81 -117.62 -36.87
C GLU A 53 -105.34 -118.83 -36.03
N PRO A 54 -106.18 -119.86 -35.85
CA PRO A 54 -105.88 -120.98 -34.97
C PRO A 54 -105.17 -122.11 -35.73
N GLY A 55 -103.97 -122.46 -35.25
CA GLY A 55 -103.32 -123.75 -35.54
C GLY A 55 -102.30 -123.74 -36.67
N SER A 56 -101.02 -123.53 -36.33
CA SER A 56 -99.86 -124.18 -36.96
C SER A 56 -98.63 -123.98 -36.06
N GLN A 57 -98.02 -125.09 -35.65
CA GLN A 57 -96.70 -125.17 -35.03
C GLN A 57 -95.61 -125.31 -36.11
N HIS A 58 -94.41 -124.78 -35.86
CA HIS A 58 -93.07 -125.44 -35.99
C HIS A 58 -91.95 -124.38 -35.80
N HIS A 59 -91.05 -124.46 -34.80
CA HIS A 59 -89.80 -125.27 -34.66
C HIS A 59 -88.59 -124.66 -35.44
N HIS A 60 -87.44 -124.31 -34.85
CA HIS A 60 -86.36 -125.13 -34.22
C HIS A 60 -85.43 -124.19 -33.36
N GLN A 61 -84.60 -124.59 -32.37
CA GLN A 61 -83.89 -125.86 -32.12
C GLN A 61 -83.33 -125.95 -30.66
N ALA A 62 -83.43 -127.16 -30.06
CA ALA A 62 -82.54 -127.88 -29.12
C ALA A 62 -81.98 -127.19 -27.84
N THR A 63 -81.89 -127.78 -26.63
CA THR A 63 -81.95 -129.17 -26.12
C THR A 63 -82.13 -129.07 -24.58
N ALA A 64 -83.17 -129.69 -24.00
CA ALA A 64 -83.13 -130.93 -23.19
C ALA A 64 -82.53 -130.82 -21.76
N GLY A 65 -83.36 -131.17 -20.77
CA GLY A 65 -82.91 -131.67 -19.45
C GLY A 65 -83.17 -130.74 -18.26
N GLN A 66 -84.32 -130.88 -17.61
CA GLN A 66 -84.44 -130.51 -16.19
C GLN A 66 -83.59 -131.48 -15.34
N PRO A 67 -83.08 -131.02 -14.18
CA PRO A 67 -83.74 -131.49 -12.97
C PRO A 67 -84.00 -130.38 -11.94
N VAL A 68 -85.20 -130.45 -11.35
CA VAL A 68 -85.59 -130.05 -9.99
C VAL A 68 -84.85 -128.84 -9.39
N ASN A 69 -85.52 -127.69 -9.49
CA ASN A 69 -85.22 -126.46 -8.78
C ASN A 69 -85.19 -126.65 -7.25
N THR A 70 -84.04 -126.40 -6.62
CA THR A 70 -83.97 -126.06 -5.19
C THR A 70 -84.24 -124.55 -5.04
N ILE A 71 -84.94 -124.14 -3.97
CA ILE A 71 -85.41 -122.76 -3.74
C ILE A 71 -84.30 -121.69 -3.91
N ASN A 72 -83.04 -122.03 -3.60
CA ASN A 72 -81.88 -121.16 -3.79
C ASN A 72 -81.63 -120.74 -5.25
N ALA A 73 -81.93 -121.60 -6.24
CA ALA A 73 -81.74 -121.28 -7.66
C ALA A 73 -82.76 -120.25 -8.16
N LYS A 74 -84.01 -120.29 -7.65
CA LYS A 74 -85.03 -119.27 -7.94
C LYS A 74 -84.76 -117.96 -7.23
N GLN A 75 -84.28 -118.00 -5.98
CA GLN A 75 -83.87 -116.80 -5.23
C GLN A 75 -82.74 -116.06 -5.98
N SER A 76 -81.68 -116.79 -6.38
CA SER A 76 -80.55 -116.22 -7.12
C SER A 76 -80.95 -115.66 -8.49
N GLN A 77 -81.92 -116.28 -9.18
CA GLN A 77 -82.45 -115.77 -10.45
C GLN A 77 -83.26 -114.47 -10.28
N ILE A 78 -84.01 -114.33 -9.17
CA ILE A 78 -84.75 -113.11 -8.85
C ILE A 78 -83.79 -111.99 -8.42
N GLU A 79 -82.77 -112.31 -7.61
CA GLU A 79 -81.70 -111.36 -7.26
C GLU A 79 -80.95 -110.88 -8.52
N ASP A 80 -80.63 -111.77 -9.48
CA ASP A 80 -80.03 -111.38 -10.76
C ASP A 80 -80.95 -110.50 -11.61
N GLN A 81 -82.25 -110.80 -11.65
CA GLN A 81 -83.22 -109.97 -12.38
C GLN A 81 -83.42 -108.61 -11.72
N TYR A 82 -83.44 -108.54 -10.38
CA TYR A 82 -83.50 -107.29 -9.63
C TYR A 82 -82.22 -106.47 -9.81
N GLN A 83 -81.04 -107.09 -9.75
CA GLN A 83 -79.76 -106.44 -10.09
C GLN A 83 -79.76 -105.91 -11.52
N ARG A 84 -80.29 -106.67 -12.48
CA ARG A 84 -80.41 -106.23 -13.88
C ARG A 84 -81.39 -105.07 -14.04
N LEU A 85 -82.49 -105.07 -13.30
CA LEU A 85 -83.44 -103.93 -13.24
C LEU A 85 -82.83 -102.70 -12.56
N MET A 86 -82.03 -102.88 -11.51
CA MET A 86 -81.26 -101.80 -10.87
C MET A 86 -80.24 -101.22 -11.84
N VAL A 87 -79.51 -102.05 -12.59
CA VAL A 87 -78.58 -101.62 -13.64
C VAL A 87 -79.31 -100.88 -14.78
N LEU A 88 -80.46 -101.38 -15.24
CA LEU A 88 -81.26 -100.71 -16.28
C LEU A 88 -81.89 -99.40 -15.78
N GLY A 89 -82.31 -99.36 -14.51
CA GLY A 89 -82.81 -98.16 -13.83
C GLY A 89 -81.73 -97.09 -13.69
N ASP A 90 -80.53 -97.48 -13.26
CA ASP A 90 -79.35 -96.61 -13.21
C ASP A 90 -78.93 -96.14 -14.60
N GLN A 91 -78.98 -97.00 -15.61
CA GLN A 91 -78.70 -96.62 -17.01
C GLN A 91 -79.72 -95.60 -17.52
N ARG A 92 -81.01 -95.76 -17.21
CA ARG A 92 -82.05 -94.80 -17.58
C ARG A 92 -81.89 -93.47 -16.83
N LYS A 93 -81.57 -93.51 -15.53
CA LYS A 93 -81.30 -92.33 -14.71
C LYS A 93 -80.11 -91.54 -15.27
N ARG A 94 -78.99 -92.21 -15.56
CA ARG A 94 -77.81 -91.58 -16.19
C ARG A 94 -78.14 -90.90 -17.53
N LYS A 95 -78.86 -91.59 -18.42
CA LYS A 95 -79.29 -91.03 -19.71
C LYS A 95 -80.21 -89.80 -19.56
N LEU A 96 -81.10 -89.78 -18.57
CA LEU A 96 -81.96 -88.62 -18.30
C LEU A 96 -81.19 -87.45 -17.69
N GLU A 97 -80.26 -87.73 -16.77
CA GLU A 97 -79.35 -86.71 -16.22
C GLU A 97 -78.43 -86.11 -17.29
N GLU A 98 -77.95 -86.94 -18.23
CA GLU A 98 -77.17 -86.52 -19.40
C GLU A 98 -77.99 -85.66 -20.36
N ALA A 99 -79.23 -86.05 -20.66
CA ALA A 99 -80.15 -85.24 -21.48
C ALA A 99 -80.47 -83.89 -20.81
N CYS A 100 -80.65 -83.86 -19.49
CA CYS A 100 -80.87 -82.61 -18.74
C CYS A 100 -79.66 -81.67 -18.84
N LYS A 101 -78.45 -82.21 -18.61
CA LYS A 101 -77.18 -81.46 -18.77
C LYS A 101 -76.98 -80.96 -20.21
N ALA A 102 -77.36 -81.75 -21.20
CA ALA A 102 -77.33 -81.39 -22.61
C ALA A 102 -78.23 -80.17 -22.94
N TYR A 103 -79.46 -80.13 -22.42
CA TYR A 103 -80.36 -78.98 -22.61
C TYR A 103 -79.92 -77.74 -21.82
N GLN A 104 -79.37 -77.92 -20.61
CA GLN A 104 -78.77 -76.82 -19.83
C GLN A 104 -77.61 -76.18 -20.59
N LEU A 105 -76.70 -77.00 -21.14
CA LEU A 105 -75.58 -76.54 -21.96
C LEU A 105 -76.04 -75.77 -23.21
N LEU A 106 -77.09 -76.24 -23.90
CA LEU A 106 -77.69 -75.55 -25.05
C LEU A 106 -78.23 -74.16 -24.69
N ARG A 107 -78.87 -74.04 -23.52
CA ARG A 107 -79.37 -72.75 -23.03
C ARG A 107 -78.22 -71.81 -22.70
N GLU A 108 -77.24 -72.28 -21.93
CA GLU A 108 -76.06 -71.49 -21.58
C GLU A 108 -75.25 -71.08 -22.82
N ALA A 109 -75.20 -71.92 -23.86
CA ALA A 109 -74.59 -71.60 -25.15
C ALA A 109 -75.32 -70.50 -25.91
N ASN A 110 -76.65 -70.51 -25.90
CA ASN A 110 -77.43 -69.42 -26.49
C ASN A 110 -77.27 -68.11 -25.69
N ASP A 111 -77.31 -68.18 -24.36
CA ASP A 111 -77.10 -67.01 -23.49
C ASP A 111 -75.72 -66.38 -23.73
N LEU A 112 -74.67 -67.22 -23.86
CA LEU A 112 -73.32 -66.74 -24.17
C LEU A 112 -73.23 -66.22 -25.62
N ALA A 113 -73.92 -66.83 -26.58
CA ALA A 113 -73.95 -66.35 -27.96
C ALA A 113 -74.62 -64.96 -28.10
N GLU A 114 -75.70 -64.70 -27.35
CA GLU A 114 -76.34 -63.38 -27.28
C GLU A 114 -75.42 -62.36 -26.61
N TRP A 115 -74.73 -62.76 -25.54
CA TRP A 115 -73.72 -61.92 -24.89
C TRP A 115 -72.59 -61.54 -25.86
N ILE A 116 -72.01 -62.51 -26.59
CA ILE A 116 -70.98 -62.27 -27.61
C ILE A 116 -71.48 -61.26 -28.65
N LYS A 117 -72.70 -61.44 -29.16
CA LYS A 117 -73.29 -60.53 -30.14
C LYS A 117 -73.44 -59.10 -29.59
N SER A 118 -73.84 -58.95 -28.32
CA SER A 118 -73.94 -57.63 -27.68
C SER A 118 -72.57 -56.96 -27.56
N ARG A 119 -71.53 -57.74 -27.23
CA ARG A 119 -70.17 -57.25 -26.98
C ARG A 119 -69.35 -57.03 -28.25
N GLU A 120 -69.71 -57.69 -29.35
CA GLU A 120 -69.11 -57.47 -30.65
C GLU A 120 -69.23 -56.02 -31.11
N THR A 121 -70.29 -55.32 -30.70
CA THR A 121 -70.46 -53.88 -30.96
C THR A 121 -69.41 -53.03 -30.26
N VAL A 122 -69.05 -53.36 -29.01
CA VAL A 122 -68.02 -52.67 -28.22
C VAL A 122 -66.62 -52.93 -28.79
N ALA A 123 -66.32 -54.18 -29.14
CA ALA A 123 -65.04 -54.55 -29.76
C ALA A 123 -64.87 -53.97 -31.17
N SER A 124 -65.97 -53.64 -31.87
CA SER A 124 -65.94 -53.05 -33.21
C SER A 124 -65.99 -51.52 -33.22
N GLN A 125 -65.99 -50.85 -32.07
CA GLN A 125 -65.92 -49.39 -32.00
C GLN A 125 -64.58 -48.90 -32.56
N GLN A 126 -64.62 -47.90 -33.45
CA GLN A 126 -63.44 -47.32 -34.10
C GLN A 126 -63.02 -45.96 -33.51
N GLU A 127 -63.74 -45.44 -32.51
CA GLU A 127 -63.42 -44.14 -31.90
C GLU A 127 -62.04 -44.17 -31.26
N ILE A 128 -61.12 -43.32 -31.70
CA ILE A 128 -59.82 -43.14 -31.08
C ILE A 128 -59.89 -41.81 -30.34
N GLY A 129 -59.50 -41.81 -29.06
CA GLY A 129 -59.59 -40.62 -28.21
C GLY A 129 -58.78 -39.44 -28.79
N GLN A 130 -59.30 -38.22 -28.59
CA GLN A 130 -58.74 -36.99 -29.19
C GLN A 130 -57.54 -36.45 -28.39
N ASP A 131 -57.53 -36.70 -27.08
CA ASP A 131 -56.49 -36.31 -26.13
C ASP A 131 -56.17 -37.47 -25.18
N LEU A 132 -55.13 -37.33 -24.36
CA LEU A 132 -54.69 -38.38 -23.44
C LEU A 132 -55.79 -38.79 -22.45
N GLU A 133 -56.52 -37.83 -21.90
CA GLU A 133 -57.57 -38.05 -20.90
C GLU A 133 -58.73 -38.87 -21.50
N HIS A 134 -59.16 -38.55 -22.72
CA HIS A 134 -60.17 -39.30 -23.44
C HIS A 134 -59.68 -40.71 -23.78
N VAL A 135 -58.43 -40.88 -24.22
CA VAL A 135 -57.86 -42.22 -24.47
C VAL A 135 -57.78 -43.05 -23.18
N GLU A 136 -57.37 -42.48 -22.06
CA GLU A 136 -57.34 -43.16 -20.75
C GLU A 136 -58.74 -43.60 -20.29
N VAL A 137 -59.76 -42.77 -20.51
CA VAL A 137 -61.16 -43.14 -20.26
C VAL A 137 -61.60 -44.30 -21.16
N LEU A 138 -61.27 -44.26 -22.45
CA LEU A 138 -61.58 -45.34 -23.38
C LEU A 138 -60.83 -46.64 -23.03
N GLN A 139 -59.57 -46.55 -22.62
CA GLN A 139 -58.79 -47.70 -22.12
C GLN A 139 -59.40 -48.28 -20.85
N THR A 140 -59.83 -47.44 -19.90
CA THR A 140 -60.47 -47.91 -18.66
C THR A 140 -61.74 -48.70 -18.98
N LYS A 141 -62.63 -48.12 -19.81
CA LYS A 141 -63.84 -48.82 -20.28
C LYS A 141 -63.51 -50.11 -21.04
N PHE A 142 -62.42 -50.12 -21.80
CA PHE A 142 -61.98 -51.29 -22.54
C PHE A 142 -61.36 -52.37 -21.64
N ASN A 143 -60.69 -51.98 -20.56
CA ASN A 143 -60.16 -52.89 -19.55
C ASN A 143 -61.30 -53.57 -18.78
N ASP A 144 -62.36 -52.84 -18.44
CA ASP A 144 -63.59 -53.44 -17.89
C ASP A 144 -64.17 -54.49 -18.85
N PHE A 145 -64.21 -54.16 -20.15
CA PHE A 145 -64.60 -55.12 -21.18
C PHE A 145 -63.66 -56.34 -21.28
N LYS A 146 -62.33 -56.16 -21.16
CA LYS A 146 -61.37 -57.29 -21.12
C LYS A 146 -61.56 -58.17 -19.87
N CYS A 147 -61.87 -57.58 -18.72
CA CYS A 147 -62.20 -58.33 -17.49
C CYS A 147 -63.47 -59.18 -17.70
N ASP A 148 -64.51 -58.58 -18.27
CA ASP A 148 -65.74 -59.29 -18.66
C ASP A 148 -65.46 -60.43 -19.66
N LEU A 149 -64.57 -60.20 -20.64
CA LEU A 149 -64.15 -61.20 -21.62
C LEU A 149 -63.46 -62.39 -20.93
N LYS A 150 -62.49 -62.13 -20.04
CA LYS A 150 -61.79 -63.20 -19.29
C LYS A 150 -62.73 -63.99 -18.38
N ALA A 151 -63.68 -63.33 -17.72
CA ALA A 151 -64.67 -64.01 -16.89
C ALA A 151 -65.56 -64.98 -17.71
N ASN A 152 -65.94 -64.58 -18.92
CA ASN A 152 -66.74 -65.42 -19.82
C ASN A 152 -65.89 -66.49 -20.54
N GLU A 153 -64.57 -66.32 -20.61
CA GLU A 153 -63.65 -67.35 -21.12
C GLU A 153 -63.71 -68.62 -20.27
N VAL A 154 -63.72 -68.47 -18.95
CA VAL A 154 -63.86 -69.59 -18.00
C VAL A 154 -65.18 -70.33 -18.25
N ARG A 155 -66.28 -69.60 -18.44
CA ARG A 155 -67.60 -70.17 -18.76
C ARG A 155 -67.58 -70.96 -20.07
N LEU A 156 -66.92 -70.43 -21.11
CA LEU A 156 -66.74 -71.14 -22.38
C LEU A 156 -65.90 -72.42 -22.22
N GLN A 157 -64.84 -72.39 -21.41
CA GLN A 157 -64.01 -73.57 -21.12
C GLN A 157 -64.81 -74.66 -20.39
N GLU A 158 -65.60 -74.30 -19.38
CA GLU A 158 -66.48 -75.23 -18.66
C GLU A 158 -67.50 -75.87 -19.61
N MET A 159 -68.13 -75.08 -20.47
CA MET A 159 -69.08 -75.56 -21.48
C MET A 159 -68.42 -76.52 -22.49
N ASN A 160 -67.20 -76.23 -22.94
CA ASN A 160 -66.40 -77.11 -23.78
C ASN A 160 -66.09 -78.45 -23.09
N GLN A 161 -65.77 -78.44 -21.79
CA GLN A 161 -65.53 -79.66 -21.01
C GLN A 161 -66.80 -80.49 -20.84
N ILE A 162 -67.96 -79.86 -20.62
CA ILE A 162 -69.25 -80.54 -20.53
C ILE A 162 -69.64 -81.14 -21.89
N ALA A 163 -69.47 -80.39 -22.99
CA ALA A 163 -69.72 -80.86 -24.35
C ALA A 163 -68.85 -82.06 -24.73
N THR A 164 -67.58 -82.05 -24.32
CA THR A 164 -66.63 -83.16 -24.55
C THR A 164 -67.05 -84.41 -23.78
N ARG A 165 -67.43 -84.28 -22.50
CA ARG A 165 -67.93 -85.39 -21.68
C ARG A 165 -69.21 -86.00 -22.26
N LEU A 166 -70.17 -85.16 -22.69
CA LEU A 166 -71.41 -85.62 -23.32
C LEU A 166 -71.18 -86.33 -24.66
N SER A 167 -70.12 -85.98 -25.39
CA SER A 167 -69.75 -86.64 -26.66
C SER A 167 -69.14 -88.03 -26.46
N GLN A 168 -68.55 -88.31 -25.29
CA GLN A 168 -67.92 -89.60 -24.96
C GLN A 168 -68.95 -90.68 -24.57
N THR A 169 -70.12 -90.28 -24.07
CA THR A 169 -71.14 -91.21 -23.55
C THR A 169 -72.03 -91.85 -24.64
N GLY A 170 -71.92 -91.40 -25.90
CA GLY A 170 -72.53 -92.03 -27.07
C GLY A 170 -72.93 -91.05 -28.18
N GLN A 171 -72.85 -91.48 -29.44
CA GLN A 171 -73.24 -90.68 -30.61
C GLN A 171 -74.77 -90.63 -30.75
N THR A 172 -75.39 -89.63 -30.12
CA THR A 172 -76.81 -89.28 -30.33
C THR A 172 -76.92 -88.06 -31.24
N GLU A 173 -78.04 -87.91 -31.95
CA GLU A 173 -78.34 -86.71 -32.77
C GLU A 173 -78.25 -85.42 -31.94
N THR A 174 -78.64 -85.48 -30.66
CA THR A 174 -78.51 -84.38 -29.69
C THR A 174 -77.05 -84.00 -29.41
N ALA A 175 -76.15 -84.98 -29.31
CA ALA A 175 -74.72 -84.74 -29.10
C ALA A 175 -74.06 -84.05 -30.31
N VAL A 176 -74.46 -84.42 -31.54
CA VAL A 176 -73.98 -83.76 -32.78
C VAL A 176 -74.43 -82.29 -32.83
N ARG A 177 -75.69 -82.01 -32.50
CA ARG A 177 -76.23 -80.64 -32.48
C ARG A 177 -75.54 -79.76 -31.42
N ILE A 178 -75.29 -80.31 -30.22
CA ILE A 178 -74.55 -79.61 -29.16
C ILE A 178 -73.14 -79.29 -29.61
N ARG A 179 -72.46 -80.26 -30.24
CA ARG A 179 -71.11 -80.06 -30.75
C ARG A 179 -71.06 -78.94 -31.78
N GLN A 180 -71.97 -78.94 -32.75
CA GLN A 180 -72.04 -77.88 -33.76
C GLN A 180 -72.29 -76.50 -33.17
N GLN A 181 -73.20 -76.38 -32.19
CA GLN A 181 -73.43 -75.09 -31.52
C GLN A 181 -72.23 -74.61 -30.70
N ILE A 182 -71.52 -75.52 -30.02
CA ILE A 182 -70.30 -75.19 -29.26
C ILE A 182 -69.17 -74.81 -30.22
N ASP A 183 -69.03 -75.48 -31.36
CA ASP A 183 -68.05 -75.13 -32.40
C ASP A 183 -68.34 -73.73 -32.99
N ASP A 184 -69.60 -73.42 -33.31
CA ASP A 184 -70.03 -72.09 -33.77
C ASP A 184 -69.77 -71.01 -32.69
N LEU A 185 -70.03 -71.32 -31.42
CA LEU A 185 -69.78 -70.43 -30.29
C LEU A 185 -68.29 -70.15 -30.11
N ASN A 186 -67.44 -71.19 -30.21
CA ASN A 186 -65.98 -71.06 -30.17
C ASN A 186 -65.45 -70.23 -31.35
N ALA A 187 -66.03 -70.37 -32.55
CA ALA A 187 -65.65 -69.56 -33.71
C ALA A 187 -65.99 -68.07 -33.50
N ARG A 188 -67.19 -67.77 -32.98
CA ARG A 188 -67.59 -66.39 -32.64
C ARG A 188 -66.76 -65.81 -31.50
N TRP A 189 -66.42 -66.63 -30.50
CA TRP A 189 -65.53 -66.22 -29.41
C TRP A 189 -64.15 -65.81 -29.94
N LYS A 190 -63.52 -66.65 -30.78
CA LYS A 190 -62.23 -66.33 -31.41
C LYS A 190 -62.28 -65.05 -32.24
N ALA A 191 -63.37 -64.83 -32.98
CA ALA A 191 -63.56 -63.60 -33.75
C ALA A 191 -63.69 -62.36 -32.84
N LEU A 192 -64.42 -62.47 -31.73
CA LEU A 192 -64.54 -61.41 -30.74
C LEU A 192 -63.19 -61.12 -30.06
N GLU A 193 -62.45 -62.16 -29.68
CA GLU A 193 -61.11 -62.09 -29.10
C GLU A 193 -60.13 -61.38 -30.05
N GLN A 194 -60.14 -61.74 -31.34
CA GLN A 194 -59.30 -61.08 -32.34
C GLN A 194 -59.65 -59.59 -32.50
N LYS A 195 -60.94 -59.24 -32.55
CA LYS A 195 -61.38 -57.83 -32.60
C LYS A 195 -61.01 -57.06 -31.33
N ALA A 196 -61.17 -57.70 -30.16
CA ALA A 196 -60.79 -57.12 -28.88
C ALA A 196 -59.27 -56.88 -28.80
N GLU A 197 -58.46 -57.81 -29.31
CA GLU A 197 -57.01 -57.65 -29.36
C GLU A 197 -56.61 -56.49 -30.28
N GLN A 198 -57.18 -56.41 -31.49
CA GLN A 198 -56.96 -55.30 -32.41
C GLN A 198 -57.35 -53.94 -31.79
N ARG A 199 -58.52 -53.88 -31.15
CA ARG A 199 -58.98 -52.67 -30.47
C ARG A 199 -58.09 -52.29 -29.29
N GLY A 200 -57.60 -53.28 -28.54
CA GLY A 200 -56.63 -53.10 -27.46
C GLY A 200 -55.33 -52.47 -27.97
N GLN A 201 -54.77 -53.01 -29.05
CA GLN A 201 -53.56 -52.49 -29.68
C GLN A 201 -53.74 -51.07 -30.22
N GLN A 202 -54.91 -50.75 -30.81
CA GLN A 202 -55.23 -49.39 -31.26
C GLN A 202 -55.29 -48.38 -30.12
N LEU A 203 -55.97 -48.72 -29.01
CA LEU A 203 -56.06 -47.84 -27.84
C LEU A 203 -54.72 -47.70 -27.12
N GLU A 204 -53.88 -48.74 -27.12
CA GLU A 204 -52.53 -48.69 -26.55
C GLU A 204 -51.58 -47.82 -27.41
N SER A 205 -51.60 -47.99 -28.73
CA SER A 205 -50.87 -47.15 -29.68
C SER A 205 -51.28 -45.67 -29.55
N ALA A 206 -52.59 -45.39 -29.57
CA ALA A 206 -53.11 -44.03 -29.42
C ALA A 206 -52.69 -43.40 -28.09
N HIS A 207 -52.70 -44.16 -27.00
CA HIS A 207 -52.24 -43.71 -25.70
C HIS A 207 -50.75 -43.39 -25.70
N GLU A 208 -49.92 -44.22 -26.32
CA GLU A 208 -48.46 -43.99 -26.37
C GLU A 208 -48.13 -42.68 -27.11
N VAL A 209 -48.80 -42.40 -28.23
CA VAL A 209 -48.65 -41.17 -29.02
C VAL A 209 -49.19 -39.95 -28.25
N GLN A 210 -50.41 -40.03 -27.69
CA GLN A 210 -50.98 -38.91 -26.92
C GLN A 210 -50.19 -38.60 -25.65
N ARG A 211 -49.63 -39.62 -25.00
CA ARG A 211 -48.75 -39.44 -23.84
C ARG A 211 -47.47 -38.71 -24.24
N PHE A 212 -46.91 -39.03 -25.42
CA PHE A 212 -45.79 -38.27 -25.96
C PHE A 212 -46.14 -36.81 -26.24
N HIS A 213 -47.29 -36.53 -26.87
CA HIS A 213 -47.75 -35.15 -27.08
C HIS A 213 -47.84 -34.38 -25.76
N LYS A 214 -48.43 -34.99 -24.73
CA LYS A 214 -48.53 -34.37 -23.41
C LYS A 214 -47.15 -34.10 -22.78
N ASP A 215 -46.23 -35.07 -22.83
CA ASP A 215 -44.87 -34.89 -22.30
C ASP A 215 -44.10 -33.77 -23.06
N VAL A 216 -44.35 -33.60 -24.37
CA VAL A 216 -43.78 -32.50 -25.18
C VAL A 216 -44.37 -31.15 -24.78
N GLU A 217 -45.69 -31.05 -24.59
CA GLU A 217 -46.35 -29.82 -24.14
C GLU A 217 -45.84 -29.37 -22.76
N GLU A 218 -45.76 -30.29 -21.79
CA GLU A 218 -45.21 -30.00 -20.46
C GLU A 218 -43.76 -29.50 -20.54
N THR A 219 -42.96 -30.09 -21.45
CA THR A 219 -41.57 -29.66 -21.66
C THR A 219 -41.51 -28.29 -22.35
N ARG A 220 -42.43 -28.01 -23.28
CA ARG A 220 -42.55 -26.69 -23.94
C ARG A 220 -42.93 -25.60 -22.93
N ASP A 221 -43.86 -25.87 -22.03
CA ASP A 221 -44.26 -24.92 -20.99
C ASP A 221 -43.07 -24.62 -20.06
N TRP A 222 -42.27 -25.64 -19.73
CA TRP A 222 -41.05 -25.46 -18.95
C TRP A 222 -39.98 -24.65 -19.71
N ILE A 223 -39.79 -24.88 -21.01
CA ILE A 223 -38.92 -24.07 -21.89
C ILE A 223 -39.39 -22.60 -21.88
N GLN A 224 -40.69 -22.36 -22.01
CA GLN A 224 -41.27 -21.02 -22.04
C GLN A 224 -41.06 -20.27 -20.72
N GLU A 225 -41.28 -20.93 -19.57
CA GLU A 225 -41.00 -20.36 -18.24
C GLU A 225 -39.53 -19.91 -18.12
N LYS A 226 -38.58 -20.75 -18.55
CA LYS A 226 -37.15 -20.40 -18.52
C LYS A 226 -36.79 -19.32 -19.52
N ASN A 227 -37.45 -19.28 -20.68
CA ASN A 227 -37.27 -18.22 -21.66
C ASN A 227 -37.68 -16.86 -21.09
N GLU A 228 -38.82 -16.79 -20.41
CA GLU A 228 -39.32 -15.58 -19.74
C GLU A 228 -38.40 -15.15 -18.59
N ALA A 229 -37.88 -16.11 -17.80
CA ALA A 229 -36.91 -15.82 -16.75
C ALA A 229 -35.59 -15.20 -17.28
N LEU A 230 -35.26 -15.44 -18.55
CA LEU A 230 -34.07 -14.90 -19.22
C LEU A 230 -34.31 -13.55 -19.93
N ASP A 231 -35.54 -13.01 -19.97
CA ASP A 231 -35.86 -11.73 -20.62
C ASP A 231 -35.36 -10.49 -19.86
N THR A 232 -34.84 -10.66 -18.65
CA THR A 232 -34.28 -9.56 -17.87
C THR A 232 -33.01 -9.01 -18.54
N GLU A 233 -32.91 -7.68 -18.70
CA GLU A 233 -31.70 -6.98 -19.17
C GLU A 233 -30.84 -6.40 -18.04
N ASP A 234 -31.14 -6.74 -16.78
CA ASP A 234 -30.29 -6.39 -15.64
C ASP A 234 -29.04 -7.27 -15.61
N PHE A 235 -27.87 -6.63 -15.64
CA PHE A 235 -26.55 -7.25 -15.55
C PHE A 235 -25.80 -6.86 -14.27
N GLY A 236 -26.38 -6.00 -13.42
CA GLY A 236 -25.74 -5.49 -12.21
C GLY A 236 -25.03 -4.15 -12.42
N ARG A 237 -24.91 -3.40 -11.32
CA ARG A 237 -24.34 -2.03 -11.27
C ARG A 237 -23.08 -1.92 -10.43
N ASP A 238 -22.78 -2.96 -9.67
CA ASP A 238 -21.64 -3.08 -8.77
C ASP A 238 -21.23 -4.56 -8.64
N LEU A 239 -19.98 -4.82 -8.25
CA LEU A 239 -19.40 -6.17 -8.22
C LEU A 239 -20.25 -7.18 -7.44
N ARG A 240 -20.88 -6.76 -6.32
CA ARG A 240 -21.71 -7.66 -5.50
C ARG A 240 -23.02 -8.00 -6.21
N SER A 241 -23.65 -7.02 -6.84
CA SER A 241 -24.88 -7.23 -7.61
C SER A 241 -24.66 -8.15 -8.81
N VAL A 242 -23.55 -8.01 -9.55
CA VAL A 242 -23.24 -8.88 -10.68
C VAL A 242 -22.99 -10.32 -10.21
N GLN A 243 -22.22 -10.51 -9.13
CA GLN A 243 -21.99 -11.84 -8.55
C GLN A 243 -23.29 -12.52 -8.10
N ALA A 244 -24.24 -11.77 -7.54
CA ALA A 244 -25.54 -12.31 -7.17
C ALA A 244 -26.34 -12.75 -8.41
N LEU A 245 -26.31 -11.96 -9.48
CA LEU A 245 -26.96 -12.30 -10.76
C LEU A 245 -26.28 -13.50 -11.44
N GLN A 246 -24.96 -13.63 -11.38
CA GLN A 246 -24.23 -14.81 -11.87
C GLN A 246 -24.67 -16.08 -11.14
N ARG A 247 -24.75 -16.08 -9.80
CA ARG A 247 -25.26 -17.23 -9.03
C ARG A 247 -26.71 -17.58 -9.37
N LYS A 248 -27.55 -16.57 -9.61
CA LYS A 248 -28.92 -16.78 -10.08
C LYS A 248 -28.93 -17.44 -11.47
N HIS A 249 -28.03 -17.01 -12.35
CA HIS A 249 -27.88 -17.58 -13.68
C HIS A 249 -27.34 -19.02 -13.64
N GLU A 250 -26.38 -19.34 -12.77
CA GLU A 250 -25.93 -20.73 -12.52
C GLU A 250 -27.09 -21.65 -12.10
N GLY A 251 -28.09 -21.09 -11.39
CA GLY A 251 -29.36 -21.77 -11.11
C GLY A 251 -30.14 -22.12 -12.38
N VAL A 252 -30.26 -21.17 -13.30
CA VAL A 252 -30.88 -21.39 -14.61
C VAL A 252 -30.09 -22.41 -15.43
N GLU A 253 -28.76 -22.37 -15.42
CA GLU A 253 -27.92 -23.36 -16.13
C GLU A 253 -28.14 -24.80 -15.62
N ARG A 254 -28.35 -24.97 -14.31
CA ARG A 254 -28.72 -26.27 -13.72
C ARG A 254 -30.09 -26.74 -14.19
N ASP A 255 -31.07 -25.84 -14.24
CA ASP A 255 -32.41 -26.15 -14.76
C ASP A 255 -32.34 -26.52 -16.25
N LEU A 256 -31.53 -25.81 -17.04
CA LEU A 256 -31.30 -26.11 -18.45
C LEU A 256 -30.64 -27.49 -18.63
N ALA A 257 -29.69 -27.89 -17.78
CA ALA A 257 -29.11 -29.22 -17.86
C ALA A 257 -30.17 -30.33 -17.71
N ALA A 258 -31.06 -30.19 -16.72
CA ALA A 258 -32.18 -31.12 -16.52
C ALA A 258 -33.17 -31.11 -17.70
N LEU A 259 -33.47 -29.93 -18.25
CA LEU A 259 -34.33 -29.78 -19.43
C LEU A 259 -33.70 -30.43 -20.67
N GLY A 260 -32.40 -30.29 -20.86
CA GLY A 260 -31.64 -30.92 -21.95
C GLY A 260 -31.67 -32.45 -21.88
N ASP A 261 -31.59 -33.03 -20.68
CA ASP A 261 -31.74 -34.49 -20.50
C ASP A 261 -33.18 -34.95 -20.80
N LYS A 262 -34.20 -34.17 -20.41
CA LYS A 262 -35.60 -34.45 -20.73
C LYS A 262 -35.86 -34.40 -22.25
N ILE A 263 -35.30 -33.41 -22.95
CA ILE A 263 -35.42 -33.29 -24.41
C ILE A 263 -34.75 -34.47 -25.10
N ARG A 264 -33.55 -34.89 -24.67
CA ARG A 264 -32.88 -36.08 -25.20
C ARG A 264 -33.73 -37.34 -25.05
N ALA A 265 -34.35 -37.53 -23.88
CA ALA A 265 -35.26 -38.65 -23.63
C ALA A 265 -36.52 -38.59 -24.53
N LEU A 266 -37.05 -37.38 -24.79
CA LEU A 266 -38.16 -37.18 -25.71
C LEU A 266 -37.76 -37.43 -27.17
N ASP A 267 -36.55 -37.08 -27.59
CA ASP A 267 -36.01 -37.40 -28.92
C ASP A 267 -35.90 -38.91 -29.14
N GLU A 268 -35.38 -39.64 -28.15
CA GLU A 268 -35.31 -41.10 -28.18
C GLU A 268 -36.72 -41.72 -28.27
N LYS A 269 -37.67 -41.22 -27.47
CA LYS A 269 -39.07 -41.65 -27.50
C LYS A 269 -39.73 -41.33 -28.85
N ALA A 270 -39.52 -40.14 -29.41
CA ALA A 270 -40.03 -39.73 -30.71
C ALA A 270 -39.51 -40.64 -31.82
N ASN A 271 -38.21 -40.93 -31.84
CA ASN A 271 -37.59 -41.81 -32.83
C ASN A 271 -38.15 -43.24 -32.75
N ARG A 272 -38.38 -43.77 -31.54
CA ARG A 272 -39.04 -45.07 -31.36
C ARG A 272 -40.47 -45.06 -31.87
N LEU A 273 -41.28 -44.07 -31.45
CA LEU A 273 -42.69 -43.96 -31.83
C LEU A 273 -42.89 -43.82 -33.33
N ARG A 274 -41.99 -43.10 -34.02
CA ARG A 274 -42.01 -42.98 -35.48
C ARG A 274 -41.77 -44.31 -36.20
N GLN A 275 -41.02 -45.23 -35.58
CA GLN A 275 -40.79 -46.56 -36.14
C GLN A 275 -41.97 -47.50 -35.87
N THR A 276 -42.60 -47.40 -34.70
CA THR A 276 -43.69 -48.30 -34.28
C THR A 276 -45.07 -47.85 -34.76
N HIS A 277 -45.28 -46.55 -34.99
CA HIS A 277 -46.56 -45.94 -35.37
C HIS A 277 -46.39 -45.02 -36.61
N PRO A 278 -46.24 -45.59 -37.83
CA PRO A 278 -45.98 -44.82 -39.04
C PRO A 278 -47.05 -43.77 -39.38
N GLU A 279 -48.31 -44.02 -39.00
CA GLU A 279 -49.45 -43.12 -39.22
C GLU A 279 -49.33 -41.79 -38.47
N ALA A 280 -48.61 -41.74 -37.36
CA ALA A 280 -48.37 -40.53 -36.57
C ALA A 280 -46.96 -39.95 -36.76
N ALA A 281 -46.13 -40.58 -37.60
CA ALA A 281 -44.69 -40.30 -37.66
C ALA A 281 -44.35 -38.88 -38.12
N GLU A 282 -45.16 -38.28 -39.01
CA GLU A 282 -44.99 -36.89 -39.46
C GLU A 282 -45.28 -35.88 -38.35
N GLN A 283 -46.40 -36.06 -37.63
CA GLN A 283 -46.78 -35.21 -36.50
C GLN A 283 -45.76 -35.27 -35.37
N ILE A 284 -45.29 -36.48 -35.03
CA ILE A 284 -44.25 -36.69 -34.01
C ILE A 284 -42.95 -35.99 -34.42
N TYR A 285 -42.57 -36.07 -35.70
CA TYR A 285 -41.37 -35.41 -36.20
C TYR A 285 -41.49 -33.88 -36.14
N ASP A 286 -42.64 -33.32 -36.49
CA ASP A 286 -42.85 -31.87 -36.43
C ASP A 286 -42.79 -31.35 -34.99
N LEU A 287 -43.39 -32.06 -34.03
CA LEU A 287 -43.30 -31.74 -32.61
C LEU A 287 -41.86 -31.83 -32.10
N GLN A 288 -41.16 -32.91 -32.45
CA GLN A 288 -39.75 -33.11 -32.10
C GLN A 288 -38.87 -31.96 -32.61
N ARG A 289 -39.07 -31.56 -33.88
CA ARG A 289 -38.34 -30.46 -34.50
C ARG A 289 -38.62 -29.12 -33.80
N GLN A 290 -39.90 -28.79 -33.57
CA GLN A 290 -40.27 -27.55 -32.90
C GLN A 290 -39.69 -27.46 -31.49
N LEU A 291 -39.73 -28.55 -30.73
CA LEU A 291 -39.16 -28.61 -29.38
C LEU A 291 -37.64 -28.36 -29.41
N ASN A 292 -36.93 -28.98 -30.36
CA ASN A 292 -35.49 -28.79 -30.55
C ASN A 292 -35.12 -27.36 -31.00
N ASP A 293 -35.91 -26.74 -31.87
CA ASP A 293 -35.73 -25.35 -32.31
C ASP A 293 -35.88 -24.37 -31.13
N GLN A 294 -36.90 -24.59 -30.28
CA GLN A 294 -37.13 -23.80 -29.06
C GLN A 294 -35.99 -23.99 -28.03
N TRP A 295 -35.57 -25.23 -27.81
CA TRP A 295 -34.44 -25.56 -26.94
C TRP A 295 -33.14 -24.90 -27.38
N THR A 296 -32.85 -24.94 -28.68
CA THR A 296 -31.67 -24.30 -29.27
C THR A 296 -31.71 -22.78 -29.04
N THR A 297 -32.87 -22.17 -29.25
CA THR A 297 -33.07 -20.73 -29.02
C THR A 297 -32.87 -20.35 -27.55
N LEU A 298 -33.46 -21.12 -26.63
CA LEU A 298 -33.33 -20.91 -25.19
C LEU A 298 -31.86 -21.01 -24.74
N THR A 299 -31.16 -22.04 -25.20
CA THR A 299 -29.73 -22.27 -24.87
C THR A 299 -28.86 -21.13 -25.39
N GLN A 300 -29.08 -20.67 -26.62
CA GLN A 300 -28.37 -19.51 -27.16
C GLN A 300 -28.63 -18.25 -26.35
N LYS A 301 -29.87 -18.02 -25.92
CA LYS A 301 -30.23 -16.85 -25.08
C LYS A 301 -29.57 -16.91 -23.71
N ALA A 302 -29.54 -18.09 -23.08
CA ALA A 302 -28.87 -18.31 -21.81
C ALA A 302 -27.36 -18.02 -21.92
N ASN A 303 -26.69 -18.58 -22.94
CA ASN A 303 -25.26 -18.33 -23.18
C ASN A 303 -24.97 -16.84 -23.44
N ARG A 304 -25.77 -16.16 -24.26
CA ARG A 304 -25.62 -14.71 -24.49
C ARG A 304 -25.75 -13.91 -23.19
N ARG A 305 -26.67 -14.30 -22.30
CA ARG A 305 -26.82 -13.65 -20.99
C ARG A 305 -25.62 -13.93 -20.09
N LYS A 306 -25.08 -15.15 -20.11
CA LYS A 306 -23.85 -15.52 -19.40
C LYS A 306 -22.68 -14.65 -19.83
N ASP A 307 -22.44 -14.53 -21.14
CA ASP A 307 -21.36 -13.73 -21.70
C ASP A 307 -21.47 -12.27 -21.26
N LYS A 308 -22.67 -11.67 -21.38
CA LYS A 308 -22.92 -10.30 -20.90
C LYS A 308 -22.71 -10.12 -19.39
N LEU A 309 -23.06 -11.12 -18.57
CA LEU A 309 -22.81 -11.10 -17.12
C LEU A 309 -21.32 -11.23 -16.78
N LEU A 310 -20.56 -11.98 -17.57
CA LEU A 310 -19.10 -12.10 -17.42
C LEU A 310 -18.41 -10.79 -17.81
N ASP A 311 -18.79 -10.21 -18.96
CA ASP A 311 -18.30 -8.91 -19.41
C ASP A 311 -18.58 -7.82 -18.37
N ASN A 312 -19.83 -7.72 -17.88
CA ASN A 312 -20.17 -6.73 -16.85
C ASN A 312 -19.40 -6.97 -15.54
N TYR A 313 -19.17 -8.23 -15.16
CA TYR A 313 -18.37 -8.56 -13.98
C TYR A 313 -16.94 -8.03 -14.11
N ASP A 314 -16.29 -8.29 -15.25
CA ASP A 314 -14.92 -7.83 -15.50
C ASP A 314 -14.82 -6.31 -15.47
N TYR A 315 -15.81 -5.61 -16.04
CA TYR A 315 -15.89 -4.16 -15.98
C TYR A 315 -16.12 -3.63 -14.56
N GLN A 316 -17.03 -4.22 -13.78
CA GLN A 316 -17.26 -3.81 -12.40
C GLN A 316 -16.07 -4.09 -11.49
N ARG A 317 -15.33 -5.17 -11.76
CA ARG A 317 -14.06 -5.46 -11.09
C ARG A 317 -13.02 -4.39 -11.42
N PHE A 318 -12.85 -4.04 -12.68
CA PHE A 318 -11.96 -2.96 -13.12
C PHE A 318 -12.33 -1.62 -12.45
N LEU A 319 -13.61 -1.26 -12.40
CA LEU A 319 -14.08 -0.04 -11.72
C LEU A 319 -13.87 -0.08 -10.20
N SER A 320 -13.84 -1.26 -9.58
CA SER A 320 -13.46 -1.40 -8.17
C SER A 320 -11.99 -1.05 -7.98
N ASP A 321 -11.11 -1.68 -8.75
CA ASP A 321 -9.66 -1.45 -8.68
C ASP A 321 -9.31 0.01 -9.00
N TYR A 322 -9.99 0.62 -9.99
CA TYR A 322 -9.88 2.04 -10.33
C TYR A 322 -10.19 2.94 -9.12
N ARG A 323 -11.34 2.73 -8.45
CA ARG A 323 -11.75 3.55 -7.30
C ARG A 323 -10.78 3.41 -6.14
N ASP A 324 -10.33 2.20 -5.86
CA ASP A 324 -9.38 1.91 -4.79
C ASP A 324 -8.04 2.60 -5.05
N LEU A 325 -7.56 2.59 -6.30
CA LEU A 325 -6.31 3.27 -6.69
C LEU A 325 -6.43 4.79 -6.61
N ILE A 326 -7.50 5.40 -7.13
CA ILE A 326 -7.72 6.85 -7.06
C ILE A 326 -7.81 7.30 -5.60
N GLN A 327 -8.58 6.61 -4.77
CA GLN A 327 -8.70 6.94 -3.34
C GLN A 327 -7.35 6.85 -2.62
N TRP A 328 -6.56 5.82 -2.92
CA TRP A 328 -5.23 5.67 -2.34
C TRP A 328 -4.27 6.78 -2.82
N ILE A 329 -4.29 7.12 -4.11
CA ILE A 329 -3.48 8.22 -4.67
C ILE A 329 -3.85 9.54 -3.98
N ASP A 330 -5.12 9.88 -3.88
CA ASP A 330 -5.58 11.12 -3.23
C ASP A 330 -5.17 11.18 -1.76
N GLY A 331 -5.29 10.06 -1.05
CA GLY A 331 -4.78 9.93 0.32
C GLY A 331 -3.28 10.20 0.42
N MET A 332 -2.50 9.62 -0.50
CA MET A 332 -1.05 9.78 -0.50
C MET A 332 -0.61 11.19 -0.91
N VAL A 333 -1.29 11.82 -1.88
CA VAL A 333 -1.07 13.23 -2.25
C VAL A 333 -1.29 14.12 -1.03
N ASN A 334 -2.33 13.89 -0.23
CA ASN A 334 -2.60 14.68 0.97
C ASN A 334 -1.49 14.53 2.02
N LEU A 335 -0.91 13.33 2.20
CA LEU A 335 0.21 13.11 3.13
C LEU A 335 1.49 13.78 2.64
N VAL A 336 1.81 13.58 1.37
CA VAL A 336 2.99 14.10 0.69
C VAL A 336 2.95 15.63 0.56
N SER A 337 1.77 16.24 0.48
CA SER A 337 1.60 17.70 0.31
C SER A 337 1.39 18.45 1.63
N SER A 338 1.76 17.87 2.78
CA SER A 338 1.73 18.59 4.05
C SER A 338 2.53 19.90 3.97
N ASP A 339 2.10 20.96 4.65
CA ASP A 339 2.80 22.26 4.69
C ASP A 339 3.78 22.38 5.88
N GLU A 340 3.91 21.34 6.70
CA GLU A 340 4.72 21.34 7.94
C GLU A 340 6.21 21.62 7.65
N LEU A 341 6.83 22.58 8.32
CA LEU A 341 8.27 22.83 8.23
C LEU A 341 8.88 22.87 9.62
N ALA A 342 10.06 22.27 9.77
CA ALA A 342 10.79 22.29 11.03
C ALA A 342 11.51 23.63 11.23
N ASN A 343 11.77 23.96 12.50
CA ASN A 343 12.51 25.14 12.92
C ASN A 343 13.92 24.81 13.46
N ASP A 344 14.36 23.56 13.31
CA ASP A 344 15.67 23.06 13.69
C ASP A 344 16.16 21.98 12.70
N VAL A 345 17.47 21.68 12.77
CA VAL A 345 18.11 20.71 11.86
C VAL A 345 17.54 19.30 12.06
N THR A 346 17.42 18.86 13.32
CA THR A 346 16.93 17.52 13.67
C THR A 346 15.50 17.30 13.18
N GLY A 347 14.60 18.27 13.36
CA GLY A 347 13.23 18.18 12.86
C GLY A 347 13.16 18.18 11.34
N ALA A 348 14.02 18.95 10.66
CA ALA A 348 14.06 18.96 9.19
C ALA A 348 14.53 17.61 8.63
N GLU A 349 15.56 17.01 9.24
CA GLU A 349 16.03 15.66 8.91
C GLU A 349 14.93 14.60 9.13
N ALA A 350 14.22 14.66 10.26
CA ALA A 350 13.12 13.73 10.57
C ALA A 350 11.95 13.86 9.56
N LEU A 351 11.63 15.07 9.11
CA LEU A 351 10.63 15.28 8.06
C LEU A 351 11.08 14.69 6.71
N LEU A 352 12.36 14.80 6.36
CA LEU A 352 12.92 14.20 5.15
C LEU A 352 12.90 12.67 5.20
N GLU A 353 13.19 12.08 6.36
CA GLU A 353 13.10 10.63 6.58
C GLU A 353 11.66 10.13 6.43
N ARG A 354 10.70 10.78 7.11
CA ARG A 354 9.28 10.46 6.96
C ARG A 354 8.78 10.62 5.51
N HIS A 355 9.27 11.62 4.79
CA HIS A 355 8.95 11.81 3.38
C HIS A 355 9.53 10.70 2.48
N GLN A 356 10.67 10.12 2.87
CA GLN A 356 11.28 8.96 2.23
C GLN A 356 10.48 7.68 2.51
N ASP A 357 9.83 7.56 3.68
CA ASP A 357 8.91 6.44 3.94
C ASP A 357 7.72 6.47 2.98
N TYR A 358 7.16 7.65 2.71
CA TYR A 358 6.11 7.80 1.69
C TYR A 358 6.58 7.36 0.30
N ARG A 359 7.85 7.61 -0.06
CA ARG A 359 8.42 7.09 -1.32
C ARG A 359 8.39 5.57 -1.37
N THR A 360 8.78 4.94 -0.28
CA THR A 360 8.81 3.47 -0.16
C THR A 360 7.40 2.87 -0.29
N GLU A 361 6.39 3.51 0.31
CA GLU A 361 4.99 3.11 0.15
C GLU A 361 4.50 3.26 -1.30
N ILE A 362 4.87 4.35 -1.98
CA ILE A 362 4.53 4.58 -3.39
C ILE A 362 5.15 3.50 -4.29
N ASP A 363 6.43 3.20 -4.10
CA ASP A 363 7.15 2.20 -4.88
C ASP A 363 6.61 0.78 -4.66
N ALA A 364 6.22 0.45 -3.42
CA ALA A 364 5.60 -0.83 -3.09
C ALA A 364 4.27 -1.06 -3.84
N ARG A 365 3.58 0.00 -4.27
CA ARG A 365 2.31 -0.09 -5.02
C ARG A 365 2.49 -0.34 -6.52
N ALA A 366 3.72 -0.32 -7.05
CA ALA A 366 4.01 -0.46 -8.48
C ALA A 366 3.40 -1.72 -9.12
N ALA A 367 3.45 -2.86 -8.41
CA ALA A 367 2.87 -4.11 -8.90
C ALA A 367 1.34 -4.05 -9.05
N THR A 368 0.65 -3.31 -8.17
CA THR A 368 -0.80 -3.13 -8.25
C THR A 368 -1.19 -2.30 -9.46
N PHE A 369 -0.49 -1.19 -9.72
CA PHE A 369 -0.68 -0.39 -10.93
C PHE A 369 -0.46 -1.21 -12.20
N HIS A 370 0.60 -2.01 -12.23
CA HIS A 370 0.88 -2.88 -13.36
C HIS A 370 -0.23 -3.91 -13.61
N SER A 371 -0.74 -4.54 -12.55
CA SER A 371 -1.87 -5.48 -12.68
C SER A 371 -3.14 -4.81 -13.19
N PHE A 372 -3.44 -3.59 -12.71
CA PHE A 372 -4.58 -2.80 -13.17
C PHE A 372 -4.46 -2.43 -14.66
N GLU A 373 -3.29 -1.94 -15.08
CA GLU A 373 -3.02 -1.62 -16.48
C GLU A 373 -3.07 -2.85 -17.39
N GLN A 374 -2.52 -3.99 -16.95
CA GLN A 374 -2.59 -5.24 -17.70
C GLN A 374 -4.04 -5.69 -17.90
N PHE A 375 -4.85 -5.65 -16.84
CA PHE A 375 -6.25 -6.04 -16.89
C PHE A 375 -7.06 -5.11 -17.80
N GLY A 376 -6.90 -3.78 -17.66
CA GLY A 376 -7.55 -2.82 -18.54
C GLY A 376 -7.15 -2.99 -20.02
N ASN A 377 -5.87 -3.21 -20.30
CA ASN A 377 -5.38 -3.49 -21.65
C ASN A 377 -5.94 -4.81 -22.21
N GLN A 378 -6.13 -5.83 -21.38
CA GLN A 378 -6.76 -7.08 -21.79
C GLN A 378 -8.21 -6.84 -22.24
N LEU A 379 -8.99 -6.07 -21.49
CA LEU A 379 -10.37 -5.71 -21.84
C LEU A 379 -10.43 -4.90 -23.15
N ILE A 380 -9.50 -3.98 -23.35
CA ILE A 380 -9.43 -3.21 -24.59
C ILE A 380 -9.10 -4.10 -25.79
N ARG A 381 -8.11 -5.01 -25.65
CA ARG A 381 -7.69 -5.93 -26.72
C ARG A 381 -8.74 -6.97 -27.07
N SER A 382 -9.56 -7.40 -26.11
CA SER A 382 -10.66 -8.33 -26.37
C SER A 382 -11.86 -7.66 -27.04
N GLY A 383 -11.87 -6.33 -27.20
CA GLY A 383 -13.00 -5.60 -27.77
C GLY A 383 -14.19 -5.52 -26.81
N HIS A 384 -13.94 -5.49 -25.50
CA HIS A 384 -14.96 -5.39 -24.47
C HIS A 384 -15.89 -4.17 -24.70
N TYR A 385 -17.19 -4.31 -24.40
CA TYR A 385 -18.19 -3.27 -24.71
C TYR A 385 -17.89 -1.89 -24.08
N ALA A 386 -17.20 -1.89 -22.93
CA ALA A 386 -16.80 -0.70 -22.18
C ALA A 386 -15.35 -0.25 -22.44
N ALA A 387 -14.70 -0.72 -23.51
CA ALA A 387 -13.27 -0.47 -23.76
C ALA A 387 -12.89 1.02 -23.77
N GLU A 388 -13.78 1.90 -24.22
CA GLU A 388 -13.51 3.34 -24.25
C GLU A 388 -13.52 3.98 -22.86
N ASP A 389 -14.49 3.63 -22.00
CA ASP A 389 -14.48 4.09 -20.61
C ASP A 389 -13.30 3.50 -19.85
N VAL A 390 -12.96 2.22 -20.07
CA VAL A 390 -11.75 1.60 -19.50
C VAL A 390 -10.50 2.39 -19.87
N ARG A 391 -10.35 2.80 -21.14
CA ARG A 391 -9.23 3.62 -21.60
C ARG A 391 -9.17 4.96 -20.87
N GLN A 392 -10.29 5.68 -20.80
CA GLN A 392 -10.37 6.95 -20.08
C GLN A 392 -9.99 6.80 -18.60
N ARG A 393 -10.49 5.76 -17.91
CA ARG A 393 -10.19 5.51 -16.50
C ARG A 393 -8.72 5.14 -16.27
N MET A 394 -8.09 4.45 -17.23
CA MET A 394 -6.65 4.20 -17.18
C MET A 394 -5.85 5.50 -17.30
N ASP A 395 -6.27 6.40 -18.20
CA ASP A 395 -5.64 7.71 -18.36
C ASP A 395 -5.81 8.57 -17.10
N ASP A 396 -7.00 8.57 -16.47
CA ASP A 396 -7.27 9.24 -15.20
C ASP A 396 -6.30 8.76 -14.09
N VAL A 397 -6.06 7.44 -13.97
CA VAL A 397 -5.12 6.87 -12.98
C VAL A 397 -3.67 7.26 -13.30
N ASN A 398 -3.29 7.26 -14.58
CA ASN A 398 -1.95 7.66 -15.00
C ASN A 398 -1.67 9.14 -14.69
N GLU A 399 -2.64 10.02 -14.95
CA GLU A 399 -2.55 11.44 -14.61
C GLU A 399 -2.48 11.65 -13.10
N ALA A 400 -3.33 10.96 -12.33
CA ALA A 400 -3.32 11.04 -10.88
C ALA A 400 -1.98 10.54 -10.29
N ARG A 401 -1.42 9.46 -10.84
CA ARG A 401 -0.10 8.93 -10.45
C ARG A 401 1.02 9.91 -10.76
N LYS A 402 0.99 10.56 -11.93
CA LYS A 402 1.96 11.60 -12.29
C LYS A 402 1.88 12.79 -11.32
N ARG A 403 0.66 13.24 -10.98
CA ARG A 403 0.45 14.30 -9.99
C ARG A 403 1.05 13.94 -8.63
N LEU A 404 0.92 12.69 -8.18
CA LEU A 404 1.53 12.21 -6.94
C LEU A 404 3.06 12.26 -6.98
N GLU A 405 3.65 11.83 -8.09
CA GLU A 405 5.11 11.91 -8.30
C GLU A 405 5.59 13.37 -8.28
N ASP A 406 4.91 14.25 -9.03
CA ASP A 406 5.22 15.67 -9.09
C ASP A 406 5.11 16.32 -7.69
N ALA A 407 4.02 16.03 -6.95
CA ALA A 407 3.83 16.51 -5.58
C ALA A 407 4.95 16.03 -4.63
N TRP A 408 5.38 14.77 -4.76
CA TRP A 408 6.46 14.21 -3.95
C TRP A 408 7.79 14.91 -4.21
N VAL A 409 8.12 15.15 -5.48
CA VAL A 409 9.35 15.86 -5.88
C VAL A 409 9.32 17.32 -5.41
N GLN A 410 8.20 18.02 -5.60
CA GLN A 410 8.07 19.42 -5.15
C GLN A 410 8.19 19.51 -3.64
N ARG A 411 7.54 18.61 -2.89
CA ARG A 411 7.66 18.60 -1.44
C ARG A 411 9.08 18.29 -1.00
N ARG A 412 9.75 17.32 -1.62
CA ARG A 412 11.14 16.97 -1.31
C ARG A 412 12.05 18.18 -1.46
N LYS A 413 11.91 18.92 -2.56
CA LYS A 413 12.66 20.18 -2.78
C LYS A 413 12.45 21.19 -1.65
N ILE A 414 11.22 21.39 -1.20
CA ILE A 414 10.91 22.32 -0.10
C ILE A 414 11.51 21.84 1.23
N LEU A 415 11.48 20.53 1.52
CA LEU A 415 12.08 19.97 2.74
C LEU A 415 13.62 20.04 2.71
N ASP A 416 14.25 19.77 1.56
CA ASP A 416 15.70 19.94 1.40
C ASP A 416 16.09 21.42 1.60
N GLN A 417 15.33 22.36 1.02
CA GLN A 417 15.50 23.80 1.28
C GLN A 417 15.30 24.14 2.77
N CYS A 418 14.32 23.50 3.44
CA CYS A 418 14.12 23.71 4.87
C CYS A 418 15.35 23.30 5.69
N LEU A 419 15.94 22.15 5.39
CA LEU A 419 17.17 21.69 6.03
C LEU A 419 18.34 22.66 5.76
N GLU A 420 18.52 23.10 4.51
CA GLU A 420 19.54 24.10 4.15
C GLU A 420 19.38 25.40 4.95
N LEU A 421 18.15 25.88 5.12
CA LEU A 421 17.84 27.06 5.93
C LEU A 421 18.19 26.87 7.40
N GLN A 422 17.87 25.71 7.99
CA GLN A 422 18.18 25.45 9.40
C GLN A 422 19.67 25.29 9.65
N LEU A 423 20.41 24.68 8.71
CA LEU A 423 21.88 24.64 8.75
C LEU A 423 22.47 26.04 8.66
N PHE A 424 21.97 26.89 7.75
CA PHE A 424 22.39 28.28 7.65
C PHE A 424 22.15 29.06 8.94
N TYR A 425 20.96 28.94 9.55
CA TYR A 425 20.67 29.63 10.80
C TYR A 425 21.51 29.14 11.98
N ARG A 426 21.76 27.82 12.08
CA ARG A 426 22.68 27.28 13.08
C ARG A 426 24.08 27.85 12.94
N ASP A 427 24.59 27.94 11.71
CA ASP A 427 25.93 28.47 11.45
C ASP A 427 25.99 30.00 11.69
N CYS A 428 24.91 30.74 11.38
CA CYS A 428 24.76 32.14 11.79
C CYS A 428 24.78 32.30 13.32
N GLU A 429 24.06 31.46 14.06
CA GLU A 429 24.01 31.49 15.52
C GLU A 429 25.39 31.21 16.14
N GLN A 430 26.14 30.27 15.57
CA GLN A 430 27.54 30.02 15.98
C GLN A 430 28.42 31.26 15.76
N CYS A 431 28.25 31.95 14.62
CA CYS A 431 28.97 33.21 14.35
C CYS A 431 28.54 34.32 15.33
N ASP A 432 27.25 34.47 15.59
CA ASP A 432 26.70 35.45 16.53
C ASP A 432 27.19 35.20 17.96
N THR A 433 27.24 33.95 18.40
CA THR A 433 27.76 33.57 19.72
C THR A 433 29.24 33.88 19.83
N TRP A 434 30.01 33.56 18.77
CA TRP A 434 31.44 33.87 18.71
C TRP A 434 31.69 35.39 18.78
N MET A 435 30.94 36.19 18.01
CA MET A 435 31.06 37.65 17.99
C MET A 435 30.65 38.26 19.32
N SER A 436 29.54 37.82 19.90
CA SER A 436 29.07 38.27 21.23
C SER A 436 30.16 38.14 22.31
N ALA A 437 30.89 37.03 22.31
CA ALA A 437 31.98 36.83 23.27
C ALA A 437 33.14 37.83 23.08
N ARG A 438 33.44 38.26 21.84
CA ARG A 438 34.51 39.24 21.55
C ARG A 438 34.04 40.67 21.79
N GLU A 439 32.81 40.99 21.43
CA GLU A 439 32.20 42.28 21.76
C GLU A 439 32.17 42.51 23.28
N ALA A 440 31.82 41.48 24.06
CA ALA A 440 31.85 41.55 25.52
C ALA A 440 33.27 41.79 26.07
N PHE A 441 34.29 41.19 25.44
CA PHE A 441 35.68 41.45 25.79
C PHE A 441 36.10 42.89 25.47
N LEU A 442 35.74 43.41 24.30
CA LEU A 442 36.07 44.80 23.90
C LEU A 442 35.36 45.86 24.72
N ALA A 443 34.19 45.52 25.27
CA ALA A 443 33.42 46.41 26.14
C ALA A 443 34.00 46.54 27.56
N GLN A 444 34.97 45.71 27.95
CA GLN A 444 35.67 45.89 29.24
C GLN A 444 36.61 47.10 29.17
N GLU A 445 36.51 47.99 30.15
CA GLU A 445 37.47 49.09 30.34
C GLU A 445 38.85 48.53 30.69
N ASP A 446 39.91 49.11 30.10
CA ASP A 446 41.27 48.66 30.36
C ASP A 446 41.68 49.04 31.78
N PRO A 447 42.15 48.10 32.62
CA PRO A 447 42.70 48.43 33.92
C PRO A 447 43.92 49.34 33.73
N THR A 448 43.89 50.49 34.40
CA THR A 448 44.92 51.52 34.35
C THR A 448 46.29 50.95 34.75
N GLY A 449 47.33 51.34 34.01
CA GLY A 449 48.73 51.26 34.47
C GLY A 449 49.58 50.13 33.89
N ASP A 450 49.45 48.89 34.36
CA ASP A 450 50.56 47.91 34.22
C ASP A 450 50.33 46.75 33.24
N ASN A 451 49.20 46.74 32.52
CA ASN A 451 48.77 45.55 31.77
C ASN A 451 48.68 45.71 30.23
N VAL A 452 49.14 46.85 29.68
CA VAL A 452 49.02 47.19 28.25
C VAL A 452 49.69 46.14 27.36
N GLU A 453 50.88 45.67 27.72
CA GLU A 453 51.61 44.65 26.94
C GLU A 453 50.86 43.32 26.86
N SER A 454 50.20 42.90 27.96
CA SER A 454 49.40 41.67 27.94
C SER A 454 48.10 41.83 27.13
N LEU A 455 47.52 43.04 27.13
CA LEU A 455 46.36 43.37 26.32
C LEU A 455 46.71 43.45 24.83
N ILE A 456 47.87 43.99 24.47
CA ILE A 456 48.40 43.96 23.10
C ILE A 456 48.60 42.51 22.64
N LYS A 457 49.25 41.67 23.46
CA LYS A 457 49.44 40.25 23.11
C LYS A 457 48.10 39.52 22.93
N LYS A 458 47.12 39.79 23.79
CA LYS A 458 45.75 39.25 23.61
C LYS A 458 45.08 39.77 22.33
N HIS A 459 45.33 41.02 21.94
CA HIS A 459 44.87 41.60 20.67
C HIS A 459 45.49 40.88 19.46
N GLU A 460 46.80 40.58 19.49
CA GLU A 460 47.45 39.79 18.45
C GLU A 460 46.88 38.37 18.32
N ASP A 461 46.51 37.75 19.46
CA ASP A 461 45.81 36.46 19.45
C ASP A 461 44.40 36.58 18.85
N PHE A 462 43.72 37.73 19.03
CA PHE A 462 42.46 38.01 18.33
C PHE A 462 42.63 38.17 16.83
N ASP A 463 43.69 38.83 16.35
CA ASP A 463 43.93 38.99 14.90
C ASP A 463 43.98 37.63 14.19
N LYS A 464 44.62 36.62 14.80
CA LYS A 464 44.63 35.23 14.28
C LYS A 464 43.24 34.61 14.29
N ALA A 465 42.48 34.81 15.37
CA ALA A 465 41.12 34.28 15.48
C ALA A 465 40.15 34.94 14.49
N ILE A 466 40.35 36.23 14.19
CA ILE A 466 39.60 36.99 13.19
C ILE A 466 39.82 36.41 11.79
N ALA A 467 41.06 36.09 11.42
CA ALA A 467 41.34 35.48 10.12
C ALA A 467 40.60 34.15 9.93
N SER A 468 40.60 33.28 10.95
CA SER A 468 39.85 32.01 10.91
C SER A 468 38.33 32.23 10.86
N GLN A 469 37.81 33.20 11.62
CA GLN A 469 36.39 33.49 11.62
C GLN A 469 35.92 34.15 10.30
N GLN A 470 36.77 34.96 9.66
CA GLN A 470 36.49 35.56 8.35
C GLN A 470 36.30 34.48 7.28
N GLU A 471 37.09 33.42 7.30
CA GLU A 471 36.92 32.28 6.38
C GLU A 471 35.55 31.61 6.56
N LYS A 472 35.13 31.38 7.81
CA LYS A 472 33.80 30.83 8.11
C LYS A 472 32.67 31.75 7.62
N LEU A 473 32.81 33.06 7.80
CA LEU A 473 31.85 34.04 7.29
C LEU A 473 31.80 34.09 5.77
N ASN A 474 32.95 33.93 5.09
CA ASN A 474 32.99 33.84 3.63
C ASN A 474 32.26 32.58 3.12
N ASN A 475 32.43 31.45 3.81
CA ASN A 475 31.68 30.22 3.49
C ASN A 475 30.17 30.41 3.71
N LEU A 476 29.79 31.08 4.81
CA LEU A 476 28.39 31.43 5.10
C LEU A 476 27.78 32.38 4.06
N ASP A 477 28.56 33.36 3.60
CA ASP A 477 28.18 34.27 2.51
C ASP A 477 27.98 33.54 1.19
N GLN A 478 28.89 32.63 0.85
CA GLN A 478 28.79 31.81 -0.34
C GLN A 478 27.55 30.91 -0.29
N LEU A 479 27.31 30.25 0.85
CA LEU A 479 26.11 29.44 1.07
C LEU A 479 24.85 30.28 0.88
N ALA A 480 24.74 31.44 1.55
CA ALA A 480 23.58 32.32 1.42
C ALA A 480 23.34 32.77 -0.03
N LYS A 481 24.40 33.15 -0.75
CA LYS A 481 24.32 33.51 -2.19
C LYS A 481 23.86 32.34 -3.04
N GLN A 482 24.34 31.14 -2.78
CA GLN A 482 23.92 29.92 -3.48
C GLN A 482 22.43 29.61 -3.24
N LEU A 483 21.97 29.71 -1.98
CA LEU A 483 20.55 29.51 -1.63
C LEU A 483 19.66 30.55 -2.33
N VAL A 484 20.07 31.82 -2.39
CA VAL A 484 19.31 32.85 -3.10
C VAL A 484 19.29 32.59 -4.60
N ALA A 485 20.44 32.18 -5.18
CA ALA A 485 20.55 31.86 -6.61
C ALA A 485 19.74 30.62 -7.02
N SER A 486 19.53 29.67 -6.11
CA SER A 486 18.72 28.47 -6.34
C SER A 486 17.22 28.69 -6.17
N GLU A 487 16.77 29.95 -6.05
CA GLU A 487 15.38 30.34 -5.80
C GLU A 487 14.81 29.67 -4.54
N HIS A 488 15.58 29.72 -3.45
CA HIS A 488 15.15 29.22 -2.14
C HIS A 488 13.90 29.93 -1.62
N TYR A 489 12.92 29.19 -1.07
CA TYR A 489 11.63 29.75 -0.65
C TYR A 489 11.77 30.89 0.38
N ALA A 490 12.77 30.80 1.27
CA ALA A 490 13.11 31.82 2.27
C ALA A 490 14.16 32.86 1.84
N LYS A 491 14.39 33.08 0.53
CA LYS A 491 15.42 34.01 0.02
C LYS A 491 15.45 35.40 0.68
N PRO A 492 14.31 36.07 1.01
CA PRO A 492 14.36 37.38 1.63
C PRO A 492 14.91 37.31 3.07
N ALA A 493 14.49 36.30 3.83
CA ALA A 493 14.94 36.11 5.22
C ALA A 493 16.44 35.75 5.29
N ILE A 494 16.92 34.92 4.35
CA ILE A 494 18.34 34.58 4.23
C ILE A 494 19.18 35.84 3.98
N ASN A 495 18.77 36.69 3.03
CA ASN A 495 19.48 37.94 2.74
C ASN A 495 19.51 38.88 3.95
N THR A 496 18.37 39.09 4.60
CA THR A 496 18.30 39.94 5.81
C THR A 496 19.22 39.42 6.92
N LYS A 497 19.21 38.12 7.20
CA LYS A 497 20.07 37.54 8.24
C LYS A 497 21.55 37.64 7.87
N ARG A 498 21.88 37.40 6.59
CA ARG A 498 23.24 37.58 6.05
C ARG A 498 23.73 39.02 6.27
N GLU A 499 22.94 40.02 5.86
CA GLU A 499 23.29 41.44 6.05
C GLU A 499 23.51 41.78 7.53
N GLN A 500 22.63 41.34 8.42
CA GLN A 500 22.79 41.54 9.86
C GLN A 500 24.10 40.98 10.42
N ILE A 501 24.50 39.78 10.00
CA ILE A 501 25.75 39.14 10.42
C ILE A 501 26.96 39.94 9.92
N PHE A 502 26.94 40.37 8.65
CA PHE A 502 28.04 41.14 8.05
C PHE A 502 28.17 42.54 8.64
N ASP A 503 27.07 43.26 8.85
CA ASP A 503 27.06 44.57 9.51
C ASP A 503 27.59 44.49 10.95
N ARG A 504 27.29 43.40 11.66
CA ARG A 504 27.83 43.16 13.00
C ARG A 504 29.32 42.84 12.95
N TRP A 505 29.74 42.03 11.99
CA TRP A 505 31.14 41.68 11.78
C TRP A 505 32.00 42.89 11.44
N ASP A 506 31.53 43.79 10.57
CA ASP A 506 32.26 45.01 10.22
C ASP A 506 32.40 45.95 11.42
N ARG A 507 31.33 46.14 12.20
CA ARG A 507 31.39 46.90 13.47
C ARG A 507 32.37 46.29 14.48
N LEU A 508 32.44 44.96 14.57
CA LEU A 508 33.40 44.29 15.45
C LEU A 508 34.85 44.55 15.01
N LYS A 509 35.14 44.46 13.71
CA LYS A 509 36.47 44.79 13.16
C LYS A 509 36.85 46.24 13.41
N GLU A 510 35.92 47.18 13.21
CA GLU A 510 36.15 48.59 13.48
C GLU A 510 36.52 48.83 14.95
N ARG A 511 35.76 48.24 15.89
CA ARG A 511 36.08 48.32 17.33
C ARG A 511 37.41 47.67 17.68
N LEU A 512 37.81 46.59 17.01
CA LEU A 512 39.11 45.97 17.21
C LEU A 512 40.25 46.88 16.73
N ILE A 513 40.09 47.55 15.59
CA ILE A 513 41.07 48.50 15.05
C ILE A 513 41.20 49.69 16.00
N GLU A 514 40.07 50.24 16.46
CA GLU A 514 40.04 51.33 17.44
C GLU A 514 40.75 50.95 18.74
N LYS A 515 40.44 49.78 19.30
CA LYS A 515 41.09 49.27 20.52
C LYS A 515 42.61 49.10 20.32
N ARG A 516 43.05 48.61 19.16
CA ARG A 516 44.49 48.50 18.85
C ARG A 516 45.18 49.86 18.81
N SER A 517 44.52 50.86 18.21
CA SER A 517 45.04 52.24 18.18
C SER A 517 45.18 52.78 19.60
N GLN A 518 44.14 52.65 20.43
CA GLN A 518 44.15 53.10 21.82
C GLN A 518 45.24 52.40 22.66
N LEU A 519 45.41 51.09 22.50
CA LEU A 519 46.48 50.35 23.18
C LEU A 519 47.88 50.80 22.73
N GLY A 520 48.07 51.07 21.44
CA GLY A 520 49.34 51.58 20.91
C GLY A 520 49.65 53.01 21.39
N GLU A 521 48.63 53.87 21.47
CA GLU A 521 48.75 55.20 22.07
C GLU A 521 49.13 55.12 23.55
N SER A 522 48.46 54.24 24.32
CA SER A 522 48.78 53.98 25.72
C SER A 522 50.21 53.46 25.89
N GLN A 523 50.66 52.52 25.05
CA GLN A 523 52.04 52.00 25.07
C GLN A 523 53.06 53.12 24.79
N THR A 524 52.79 53.99 23.80
CA THR A 524 53.68 55.11 23.46
C THR A 524 53.75 56.12 24.61
N LEU A 525 52.62 56.42 25.26
CA LEU A 525 52.56 57.32 26.41
C LEU A 525 53.30 56.75 27.63
N GLN A 526 53.20 55.44 27.88
CA GLN A 526 53.95 54.76 28.93
C GLN A 526 55.46 54.78 28.67
N GLN A 527 55.86 54.53 27.42
CA GLN A 527 57.27 54.60 27.04
C GLN A 527 57.84 56.01 27.23
N PHE A 528 57.12 57.03 26.75
CA PHE A 528 57.49 58.43 26.99
C PHE A 528 57.61 58.74 28.48
N SER A 529 56.66 58.28 29.30
CA SER A 529 56.68 58.52 30.74
C SER A 529 57.93 57.93 31.40
N ARG A 530 58.29 56.68 31.04
CA ARG A 530 59.52 56.01 31.52
C ARG A 530 60.78 56.74 31.05
N ASP A 531 60.85 57.11 29.77
CA ASP A 531 62.01 57.83 29.21
C ASP A 531 62.18 59.21 29.86
N ALA A 532 61.07 59.90 30.13
CA ALA A 532 61.05 61.16 30.85
C ALA A 532 61.49 60.99 32.32
N ASP A 533 60.99 59.98 33.03
CA ASP A 533 61.42 59.64 34.41
C ASP A 533 62.94 59.39 34.46
N GLU A 534 63.49 58.61 33.52
CA GLU A 534 64.92 58.32 33.47
C GLU A 534 65.75 59.59 33.25
N VAL A 535 65.30 60.48 32.38
CA VAL A 535 66.01 61.71 32.07
C VAL A 535 65.86 62.77 33.17
N GLU A 536 64.70 62.90 33.79
CA GLU A 536 64.51 63.78 34.97
C GLU A 536 65.44 63.36 36.11
N ASN A 537 65.54 62.06 36.37
CA ASN A 537 66.47 61.51 37.37
C ASN A 537 67.93 61.79 37.01
N TRP A 538 68.31 61.60 35.74
CA TRP A 538 69.66 61.88 35.26
C TRP A 538 70.01 63.38 35.34
N ILE A 539 69.10 64.28 34.91
CA ILE A 539 69.30 65.74 35.04
C ILE A 539 69.46 66.11 36.51
N SER A 540 68.63 65.56 37.39
CA SER A 540 68.70 65.81 38.84
C SER A 540 70.05 65.38 39.43
N GLU A 541 70.55 64.19 39.06
CA GLU A 541 71.88 63.70 39.45
C GLU A 541 72.99 64.64 38.98
N LYS A 542 72.98 65.02 37.69
CA LYS A 542 73.99 65.92 37.10
C LYS A 542 73.91 67.33 37.67
N PHE A 543 72.72 67.79 38.04
CA PHE A 543 72.52 69.09 38.67
C PHE A 543 73.16 69.18 40.04
N GLN A 544 73.20 68.09 40.80
CA GLN A 544 73.96 68.06 42.05
C GLN A 544 75.46 68.27 41.81
N VAL A 545 76.03 67.57 40.83
CA VAL A 545 77.45 67.70 40.44
C VAL A 545 77.78 69.13 39.96
N ALA A 546 76.87 69.76 39.21
CA ALA A 546 77.05 71.14 38.74
C ALA A 546 77.04 72.17 39.88
N GLN A 547 76.34 71.91 40.98
CA GLN A 547 76.26 72.80 42.14
C GLN A 547 77.46 72.72 43.10
N GLU A 548 78.29 71.68 42.99
CA GLU A 548 79.47 71.52 43.85
C GLU A 548 80.44 72.71 43.65
N ALA A 549 80.70 73.45 44.74
CA ALA A 549 81.48 74.68 44.73
C ALA A 549 83.00 74.45 44.83
N ASP A 550 83.53 73.43 44.15
CA ASP A 550 84.91 72.96 44.26
C ASP A 550 85.97 73.96 43.80
N TYR A 551 85.54 75.00 43.09
CA TYR A 551 86.35 76.13 42.64
C TYR A 551 86.82 77.04 43.78
N ARG A 552 86.23 76.93 44.99
CA ARG A 552 86.63 77.73 46.17
C ARG A 552 87.92 77.24 46.83
N ASP A 553 88.34 76.00 46.54
CA ASP A 553 89.61 75.45 47.02
C ASP A 553 90.68 75.48 45.91
N PRO A 554 91.78 76.25 46.08
CA PRO A 554 92.82 76.45 45.06
C PRO A 554 93.69 75.21 44.78
N THR A 555 93.54 74.15 45.57
CA THR A 555 94.27 72.89 45.39
C THR A 555 93.80 72.16 44.13
N ASN A 556 94.73 71.70 43.28
CA ASN A 556 94.46 70.94 42.06
C ASN A 556 93.45 71.58 41.06
N ILE A 557 93.35 72.92 41.04
CA ILE A 557 92.37 73.67 40.23
C ILE A 557 92.41 73.34 38.72
N GLN A 558 93.59 73.07 38.15
CA GLN A 558 93.76 72.66 36.75
C GLN A 558 93.08 71.30 36.46
N GLN A 559 93.19 70.35 37.39
CA GLN A 559 92.54 69.04 37.27
C GLN A 559 91.02 69.17 37.43
N LYS A 560 90.55 70.04 38.33
CA LYS A 560 89.11 70.36 38.50
C LYS A 560 88.53 71.00 37.22
N HIS A 561 89.27 71.91 36.59
CA HIS A 561 88.88 72.50 35.30
C HIS A 561 88.81 71.46 34.17
N GLN A 562 89.77 70.54 34.07
CA GLN A 562 89.71 69.44 33.08
C GLN A 562 88.52 68.50 33.32
N LYS A 563 88.21 68.17 34.58
CA LYS A 563 87.00 67.39 34.93
C LYS A 563 85.72 68.13 34.54
N GLN A 564 85.65 69.44 34.75
CA GLN A 564 84.51 70.26 34.32
C GLN A 564 84.36 70.26 32.79
N GLN A 565 85.45 70.34 32.02
CA GLN A 565 85.39 70.22 30.56
C GLN A 565 84.87 68.85 30.10
N ALA A 566 85.26 67.77 30.78
CA ALA A 566 84.73 66.44 30.50
C ALA A 566 83.23 66.33 30.84
N PHE A 567 82.80 66.96 31.94
CA PHE A 567 81.38 67.06 32.32
C PHE A 567 80.56 67.87 31.30
N GLU A 568 81.08 68.99 30.81
CA GLU A 568 80.43 69.78 29.74
C GLU A 568 80.34 69.00 28.42
N ALA A 569 81.35 68.21 28.08
CA ALA A 569 81.29 67.32 26.92
C ALA A 569 80.23 66.21 27.11
N GLU A 570 80.09 65.67 28.33
CA GLU A 570 79.02 64.71 28.68
C GLU A 570 77.63 65.35 28.54
N LEU A 571 77.44 66.58 29.04
CA LEU A 571 76.18 67.31 28.87
C LEU A 571 75.89 67.56 27.38
N SER A 572 76.89 68.01 26.61
CA SER A 572 76.73 68.24 25.17
C SER A 572 76.35 66.96 24.41
N ALA A 573 76.90 65.81 24.79
CA ALA A 573 76.57 64.52 24.16
C ALA A 573 75.15 64.03 24.51
N ASN A 574 74.60 64.45 25.66
CA ASN A 574 73.25 64.10 26.08
C ASN A 574 72.18 65.13 25.68
N ALA A 575 72.57 66.29 25.13
CA ALA A 575 71.64 67.31 24.66
C ALA A 575 70.64 66.76 23.63
N ASP A 576 71.11 65.89 22.73
CA ASP A 576 70.28 65.23 21.73
C ASP A 576 69.23 64.29 22.35
N ARG A 577 69.57 63.64 23.48
CA ARG A 577 68.64 62.77 24.22
C ARG A 577 67.48 63.59 24.80
N ILE A 578 67.77 64.76 25.38
CA ILE A 578 66.75 65.69 25.89
C ILE A 578 65.86 66.19 24.76
N ALA A 579 66.47 66.65 23.66
CA ALA A 579 65.74 67.14 22.49
C ALA A 579 64.83 66.05 21.89
N THR A 580 65.28 64.80 21.88
CA THR A 580 64.50 63.65 21.38
C THR A 580 63.26 63.41 22.25
N ILE A 581 63.38 63.44 23.57
CA ILE A 581 62.24 63.26 24.49
C ILE A 581 61.27 64.43 24.40
N ILE A 582 61.78 65.66 24.31
CA ILE A 582 60.94 66.85 24.13
C ILE A 582 60.15 66.75 22.81
N SER A 583 60.81 66.37 21.72
CA SER A 583 60.14 66.15 20.43
C SER A 583 59.13 65.01 20.51
N ALA A 584 59.45 63.91 21.19
CA ALA A 584 58.53 62.79 21.38
C ALA A 584 57.25 63.21 22.15
N GLY A 585 57.40 63.97 23.24
CA GLY A 585 56.25 64.48 23.99
C GLY A 585 55.43 65.52 23.21
N GLN A 586 56.09 66.42 22.47
CA GLN A 586 55.40 67.38 21.58
C GLN A 586 54.62 66.65 20.49
N ASN A 587 55.18 65.59 19.91
CA ASN A 587 54.51 64.76 18.93
C ASN A 587 53.28 64.07 19.53
N LEU A 588 53.38 63.54 20.76
CA LEU A 588 52.23 62.96 21.47
C LEU A 588 51.08 63.96 21.64
N ILE A 589 51.39 65.20 22.04
CA ILE A 589 50.39 66.27 22.18
C ILE A 589 49.80 66.65 20.81
N SER A 590 50.65 66.88 19.81
CA SER A 590 50.21 67.31 18.46
C SER A 590 49.33 66.27 17.77
N ALA A 591 49.57 64.99 18.05
CA ALA A 591 48.80 63.88 17.51
C ALA A 591 47.58 63.52 18.37
N ALA A 592 47.32 64.24 19.47
CA ALA A 592 46.26 63.96 20.45
C ALA A 592 46.31 62.53 21.03
N LYS A 593 47.53 62.01 21.26
CA LYS A 593 47.81 60.64 21.72
C LYS A 593 48.11 60.54 23.21
N CYS A 594 47.66 61.53 24.00
CA CYS A 594 47.93 61.58 25.44
C CYS A 594 46.80 60.98 26.29
N GLY A 595 45.76 60.40 25.68
CA GLY A 595 44.64 59.80 26.40
C GLY A 595 43.90 60.80 27.32
N GLY A 596 43.82 62.08 26.92
CA GLY A 596 43.26 63.15 27.76
C GLY A 596 44.23 63.76 28.79
N GLY A 597 45.51 63.34 28.78
CA GLY A 597 46.58 63.83 29.66
C GLY A 597 47.51 64.87 29.01
N GLU A 598 47.07 65.57 27.96
CA GLU A 598 47.89 66.52 27.20
C GLU A 598 48.50 67.60 28.09
N ASP A 599 47.73 68.13 29.04
CA ASP A 599 48.18 69.13 29.99
C ASP A 599 49.30 68.60 30.90
N ALA A 600 49.20 67.34 31.34
CA ALA A 600 50.21 66.72 32.19
C ALA A 600 51.51 66.48 31.42
N VAL A 601 51.42 66.00 30.17
CA VAL A 601 52.60 65.84 29.29
C VAL A 601 53.24 67.19 29.01
N SER A 602 52.45 68.23 28.72
CA SER A 602 52.94 69.59 28.46
C SER A 602 53.66 70.19 29.68
N GLN A 603 53.07 70.07 30.88
CA GLN A 603 53.71 70.51 32.11
C GLN A 603 55.04 69.79 32.35
N ARG A 604 55.07 68.48 32.09
CA ARG A 604 56.28 67.66 32.24
C ARG A 604 57.39 68.08 31.27
N LEU A 605 57.04 68.36 30.01
CA LEU A 605 57.99 68.87 29.02
C LEU A 605 58.60 70.22 29.41
N ASN A 606 57.76 71.14 29.88
CA ASN A 606 58.23 72.45 30.34
C ASN A 606 59.17 72.30 31.54
N ALA A 607 58.80 71.46 32.52
CA ALA A 607 59.66 71.18 33.67
C ALA A 607 61.01 70.56 33.25
N LEU A 608 61.01 69.61 32.31
CA LEU A 608 62.22 68.98 31.79
C LEU A 608 63.13 70.01 31.09
N ASN A 609 62.55 70.88 30.27
CA ASN A 609 63.28 71.95 29.58
C ASN A 609 63.90 72.93 30.57
N ASP A 610 63.12 73.40 31.55
CA ASP A 610 63.58 74.33 32.59
C ASP A 610 64.71 73.73 33.44
N GLN A 611 64.59 72.46 33.83
CA GLN A 611 65.65 71.75 34.57
C GLN A 611 66.92 71.60 33.74
N TRP A 612 66.80 71.29 32.44
CA TRP A 612 67.93 71.19 31.53
C TRP A 612 68.64 72.53 31.33
N GLU A 613 67.89 73.60 31.04
CA GLU A 613 68.46 74.95 30.89
C GLU A 613 69.16 75.41 32.17
N LEU A 614 68.55 75.14 33.33
CA LEU A 614 69.16 75.46 34.62
C LEU A 614 70.46 74.67 34.84
N LEU A 615 70.49 73.38 34.54
CA LEU A 615 71.71 72.55 34.61
C LEU A 615 72.83 73.09 33.71
N VAL A 616 72.52 73.40 32.45
CA VAL A 616 73.49 73.95 31.51
C VAL A 616 74.01 75.30 32.02
N LYS A 617 73.12 76.19 32.47
CA LYS A 617 73.50 77.49 33.04
C LYS A 617 74.42 77.33 34.26
N THR A 618 74.04 76.53 35.24
CA THR A 618 74.86 76.28 36.44
C THR A 618 76.22 75.68 36.09
N SER A 619 76.27 74.74 35.13
CA SER A 619 77.52 74.17 34.63
C SER A 619 78.43 75.23 33.98
N THR A 620 77.87 76.09 33.13
CA THR A 620 78.63 77.18 32.48
C THR A 620 79.16 78.21 33.49
N GLU A 621 78.36 78.55 34.52
CA GLU A 621 78.80 79.42 35.61
C GLU A 621 79.94 78.78 36.42
N LYS A 622 79.86 77.48 36.72
CA LYS A 622 80.94 76.72 37.39
C LYS A 622 82.21 76.70 36.54
N SER A 623 82.09 76.50 35.23
CA SER A 623 83.21 76.54 34.27
C SER A 623 83.87 77.91 34.20
N ALA A 624 83.08 78.99 34.15
CA ALA A 624 83.59 80.36 34.20
C ALA A 624 84.36 80.62 35.50
N ARG A 625 83.80 80.24 36.66
CA ARG A 625 84.46 80.38 37.97
C ARG A 625 85.73 79.55 38.08
N LEU A 626 85.76 78.33 37.54
CA LEU A 626 86.96 77.49 37.51
C LEU A 626 88.06 78.05 36.60
N LYS A 627 87.71 78.60 35.43
CA LYS A 627 88.66 79.29 34.53
C LYS A 627 89.28 80.48 35.24
N GLU A 628 88.49 81.26 35.94
CA GLU A 628 88.94 82.45 36.67
C GLU A 628 89.83 82.08 37.86
N ALA A 629 89.44 81.11 38.69
CA ALA A 629 90.27 80.59 39.77
C ALA A 629 91.60 80.00 39.25
N ASN A 630 91.60 79.40 38.06
CA ASN A 630 92.81 78.89 37.43
C ASN A 630 93.75 80.02 36.98
N LYS A 631 93.22 81.08 36.34
CA LYS A 631 94.00 82.28 35.98
C LYS A 631 94.62 82.95 37.20
N GLN A 632 93.87 83.09 38.29
CA GLN A 632 94.37 83.66 39.54
C GLN A 632 95.55 82.85 40.09
N LYS A 633 95.47 81.51 40.06
CA LYS A 633 96.57 80.65 40.50
C LYS A 633 97.82 80.84 39.63
N THR A 634 97.68 80.94 38.32
CA THR A 634 98.80 81.16 37.39
C THR A 634 99.46 82.53 37.64
N PHE A 635 98.66 83.57 37.87
CA PHE A 635 99.15 84.90 38.25
C PHE A 635 99.91 84.88 39.59
N MET A 636 99.35 84.23 40.63
CA MET A 636 100.00 84.12 41.94
C MET A 636 101.35 83.39 41.86
N ALA A 637 101.49 82.39 40.97
CA ALA A 637 102.76 81.74 40.73
C ALA A 637 103.76 82.68 40.04
N ALA A 638 103.33 83.41 39.00
CA ALA A 638 104.18 84.35 38.26
C ALA A 638 104.67 85.53 39.14
N VAL A 639 103.80 86.07 40.01
CA VAL A 639 104.17 87.11 40.99
C VAL A 639 105.24 86.60 41.95
N LYS A 640 105.08 85.39 42.48
CA LYS A 640 106.05 84.81 43.44
C LYS A 640 107.42 84.58 42.79
N ASP A 641 107.46 84.18 41.53
CA ASP A 641 108.70 84.02 40.77
C ASP A 641 109.40 85.38 40.55
N LEU A 642 108.63 86.44 40.23
CA LEU A 642 109.16 87.80 40.07
C LEU A 642 109.64 88.42 41.39
N GLU A 643 108.91 88.23 42.48
CA GLU A 643 109.33 88.69 43.82
C GLU A 643 110.67 88.06 44.25
N PHE A 644 110.87 86.79 43.92
CA PHE A 644 112.13 86.10 44.17
C PHE A 644 113.28 86.69 43.35
N TRP A 645 113.07 86.89 42.04
CA TRP A 645 114.07 87.49 41.16
C TRP A 645 114.44 88.93 41.56
N LEU A 646 113.44 89.78 41.87
CA LEU A 646 113.65 91.16 42.33
C LEU A 646 114.50 91.22 43.61
N GLY A 647 114.29 90.28 44.54
CA GLY A 647 115.11 90.18 45.75
C GLY A 647 116.59 89.85 45.47
N GLU A 648 116.87 89.03 44.46
CA GLU A 648 118.25 88.76 44.02
C GLU A 648 118.91 89.99 43.39
N VAL A 649 118.18 90.72 42.54
CA VAL A 649 118.66 91.95 41.89
C VAL A 649 118.95 93.07 42.90
N GLU A 650 118.04 93.33 43.85
CA GLU A 650 118.22 94.31 44.93
C GLU A 650 119.50 94.03 45.75
N THR A 651 119.78 92.75 46.01
CA THR A 651 120.97 92.34 46.75
C THR A 651 122.26 92.63 45.96
N LEU A 652 122.23 92.43 44.64
CA LEU A 652 123.38 92.69 43.75
C LEU A 652 123.65 94.20 43.57
N LEU A 653 122.60 95.04 43.52
CA LEU A 653 122.73 96.50 43.40
C LEU A 653 123.27 97.17 44.68
N SER A 654 123.09 96.54 45.85
CA SER A 654 123.50 97.09 47.14
C SER A 654 125.01 96.96 47.45
N SER A 655 125.83 96.55 46.47
CA SER A 655 127.26 96.34 46.66
C SER A 655 128.06 97.65 46.61
N GLU A 656 128.73 98.02 47.70
CA GLU A 656 129.57 99.24 47.82
C GLU A 656 131.01 99.08 47.27
N ASP A 657 131.34 97.96 46.61
CA ASP A 657 132.68 97.71 46.08
C ASP A 657 132.96 98.57 44.85
N THR A 658 133.84 99.56 45.00
CA THR A 658 134.19 100.55 43.96
C THR A 658 135.48 100.23 43.22
N GLY A 659 136.08 99.05 43.47
CA GLY A 659 137.29 98.58 42.80
C GLY A 659 138.58 99.23 43.32
N ARG A 660 139.70 98.49 43.24
CA ARG A 660 141.01 98.90 43.82
C ARG A 660 142.10 99.10 42.77
N ASP A 661 141.83 98.70 41.53
CA ASP A 661 142.69 98.84 40.36
C ASP A 661 141.84 98.83 39.07
N LEU A 662 142.44 99.19 37.94
CA LEU A 662 141.73 99.35 36.67
C LEU A 662 141.01 98.06 36.23
N ALA A 663 141.61 96.89 36.46
CA ALA A 663 141.03 95.60 36.10
C ALA A 663 139.82 95.22 36.96
N SER A 664 139.81 95.53 38.27
CA SER A 664 138.63 95.29 39.11
C SER A 664 137.48 96.24 38.79
N ILE A 665 137.78 97.50 38.46
CA ILE A 665 136.77 98.48 38.03
C ILE A 665 136.14 98.06 36.70
N GLU A 666 136.92 97.68 35.69
CA GLU A 666 136.37 97.20 34.40
C GLU A 666 135.49 95.95 34.58
N ASN A 667 135.84 95.05 35.51
CA ASN A 667 135.06 93.84 35.77
C ASN A 667 133.76 94.13 36.55
N LEU A 668 133.79 95.07 37.49
CA LEU A 668 132.59 95.56 38.20
C LEU A 668 131.65 96.29 37.23
N LEU A 669 132.19 97.11 36.32
CA LEU A 669 131.41 97.76 35.27
C LEU A 669 130.77 96.74 34.33
N LYS A 670 131.51 95.67 33.97
CA LYS A 670 130.97 94.58 33.14
C LYS A 670 129.88 93.78 33.87
N LYS A 671 130.03 93.55 35.17
CA LYS A 671 128.99 92.93 36.01
C LYS A 671 127.75 93.82 36.13
N HIS A 672 127.94 95.12 36.32
CA HIS A 672 126.83 96.07 36.35
C HIS A 672 126.10 96.12 35.00
N GLN A 673 126.83 96.14 33.88
CA GLN A 673 126.23 96.04 32.54
C GLN A 673 125.45 94.74 32.32
N LEU A 674 125.91 93.61 32.87
CA LEU A 674 125.15 92.35 32.81
C LEU A 674 123.88 92.39 33.67
N LEU A 675 123.93 93.05 34.83
CA LEU A 675 122.75 93.26 35.67
C LEU A 675 121.73 94.19 35.00
N GLU A 676 122.18 95.28 34.39
CA GLU A 676 121.33 96.17 33.58
C GLU A 676 120.70 95.44 32.38
N ALA A 677 121.42 94.49 31.76
CA ALA A 677 120.88 93.67 30.70
C ALA A 677 119.82 92.66 31.21
N ASP A 678 120.01 92.06 32.39
CA ASP A 678 119.06 91.12 33.00
C ASP A 678 117.77 91.82 33.47
N ILE A 679 117.89 93.02 34.05
CA ILE A 679 116.76 93.88 34.41
C ILE A 679 115.93 94.21 33.17
N ASN A 680 116.59 94.64 32.08
CA ASN A 680 115.89 94.93 30.83
C ASN A 680 115.23 93.70 30.21
N ALA A 681 115.79 92.50 30.37
CA ALA A 681 115.18 91.25 29.87
C ALA A 681 113.93 90.83 30.66
N HIS A 682 113.83 91.22 31.94
CA HIS A 682 112.66 90.94 32.78
C HIS A 682 111.55 92.00 32.67
N ALA A 683 111.81 93.15 32.03
CA ALA A 683 110.83 94.21 31.80
C ALA A 683 109.57 93.69 31.07
N ASP A 684 109.73 92.83 30.06
CA ASP A 684 108.60 92.23 29.35
C ASP A 684 107.78 91.28 30.24
N ARG A 685 108.43 90.59 31.19
CA ARG A 685 107.77 89.66 32.11
C ARG A 685 107.05 90.39 33.24
N VAL A 686 107.61 91.51 33.72
CA VAL A 686 106.93 92.43 34.64
C VAL A 686 105.73 93.08 33.94
N ALA A 687 105.86 93.48 32.68
CA ALA A 687 104.76 94.01 31.87
C ALA A 687 103.64 92.96 31.68
N ASP A 688 103.97 91.69 31.41
CA ASP A 688 102.98 90.62 31.26
C ASP A 688 102.26 90.31 32.58
N VAL A 689 102.97 90.26 33.71
CA VAL A 689 102.35 90.08 35.04
C VAL A 689 101.48 91.28 35.41
N ASN A 690 101.86 92.51 35.03
CA ASN A 690 101.02 93.69 35.20
C ASN A 690 99.75 93.63 34.33
N GLY A 691 99.86 93.18 33.07
CA GLY A 691 98.71 92.96 32.19
C GLY A 691 97.78 91.87 32.72
N GLN A 692 98.31 90.79 33.29
CA GLN A 692 97.52 89.75 33.96
C GLN A 692 96.84 90.29 35.23
N ALA A 693 97.51 91.16 36.00
CA ALA A 693 96.92 91.83 37.17
C ALA A 693 95.77 92.75 36.77
N GLU A 694 95.91 93.55 35.70
CA GLU A 694 94.84 94.41 35.17
C GLU A 694 93.63 93.59 34.73
N ALA A 695 93.84 92.52 33.97
CA ALA A 695 92.76 91.63 33.54
C ALA A 695 92.03 90.95 34.73
N LEU A 696 92.75 90.60 35.79
CA LEU A 696 92.17 90.04 37.02
C LEU A 696 91.46 91.11 37.87
N MET A 697 91.91 92.36 37.88
CA MET A 697 91.23 93.44 38.58
C MET A 697 89.96 93.90 37.85
N GLU A 698 89.92 93.84 36.53
CA GLU A 698 88.67 94.08 35.77
C GLU A 698 87.61 93.03 36.09
N ALA A 699 88.00 91.80 36.41
CA ALA A 699 87.11 90.76 36.90
C ALA A 699 86.67 91.05 38.35
N ASP A 700 85.38 91.29 38.58
CA ASP A 700 84.79 91.76 39.86
C ASP A 700 84.78 90.70 40.99
N GLN A 701 85.55 89.62 40.86
CA GLN A 701 85.39 88.41 41.65
C GLN A 701 86.59 88.06 42.53
N PHE A 702 87.68 88.84 42.49
CA PHE A 702 88.90 88.61 43.26
C PHE A 702 89.12 89.67 44.34
N ASP A 703 89.99 89.35 45.30
CA ASP A 703 90.50 90.29 46.28
C ASP A 703 91.40 91.33 45.58
N ARG A 704 90.75 92.35 45.01
CA ARG A 704 91.39 93.45 44.28
C ARG A 704 92.48 94.11 45.10
N ASP A 705 92.26 94.26 46.40
CA ASP A 705 93.22 94.89 47.30
C ASP A 705 94.49 94.03 47.43
N SER A 706 94.34 92.71 47.54
CA SER A 706 95.48 91.78 47.59
C SER A 706 96.26 91.71 46.26
N ILE A 707 95.56 91.72 45.13
CA ILE A 707 96.17 91.72 43.78
C ILE A 707 96.89 93.05 43.53
N ASP A 708 96.26 94.18 43.85
CA ASP A 708 96.83 95.50 43.63
C ASP A 708 98.02 95.78 44.57
N THR A 709 97.94 95.35 45.82
CA THR A 709 99.07 95.47 46.77
C THR A 709 100.32 94.75 46.24
N ARG A 710 100.16 93.54 45.69
CA ARG A 710 101.28 92.79 45.12
C ARG A 710 101.78 93.38 43.81
N ARG A 711 100.87 93.87 42.96
CA ARG A 711 101.20 94.61 41.73
C ARG A 711 102.06 95.82 42.05
N GLN A 712 101.63 96.65 43.01
CA GLN A 712 102.36 97.81 43.50
C GLN A 712 103.68 97.43 44.17
N GLY A 713 103.75 96.27 44.82
CA GLY A 713 105.00 95.72 45.38
C GLY A 713 106.07 95.45 44.33
N ILE A 714 105.68 94.91 43.16
CA ILE A 714 106.60 94.66 42.03
C ILE A 714 106.94 95.97 41.31
N THR A 715 105.94 96.76 40.93
CA THR A 715 106.16 98.03 40.20
C THR A 715 106.82 99.12 41.03
N GLY A 716 106.59 99.16 42.34
CA GLY A 716 107.21 100.15 43.24
C GLY A 716 108.71 99.92 43.49
N ARG A 717 109.21 98.73 43.18
CA ARG A 717 110.64 98.37 43.27
C ARG A 717 111.40 98.61 41.96
N ASP A 718 110.73 98.46 40.82
CA ASP A 718 111.29 98.68 39.48
C ASP A 718 111.73 100.14 39.21
N TYR A 719 111.20 101.10 40.00
CA TYR A 719 111.51 102.53 39.92
C TYR A 719 112.52 103.02 40.98
N ARG A 720 113.11 102.12 41.78
CA ARG A 720 114.16 102.44 42.77
C ARG A 720 115.49 101.83 42.36
#